data_AF-A0A1B6FH20-F1
#
_entry.id   AF-A0A1B6FH20-F1
#
_cell.length_a   1.000
_cell.length_b   1.000
_cell.length_c   1.000
_cell.angle_alpha   90.00
_cell.angle_beta   90.00
_cell.angle_gamma   90.00
#
_symmetry.space_group_name_H-M   'P 1'
#
loop_
_entity.id
_entity.type
_entity.pdbx_description
1 polymer ?
#
loop_
_entity_poly.entity_id
_entity_poly.type
_entity_poly.pdbx_seq_one_letter_code
_entity_poly.pdbx_strand_id
1 'polypeptide(L)'
;ENSSAVRRRFDCVSNTDDHIHSVRNELQRKLETEKKRVQKISSLEEEIHRLESVIDPEKEANLEKQVSQLYPQLSNKNNEISRLQNMLQELEENLSEMNRSKLRTEGMLQKELNAANKKLQTLSQRFRDTYSAYEWLQKNKDKFRCNIYCPIMLEISCREDVAKYVEFIIPHRDLTAFLCEDKDDMNKFMRTVRDEMGLRINVVQATKNFNRPVRENFQPRHPIETLKKFGFWSYIIDQIEGPDPVLNYLCHNYGLHRIPIGDKKTNTLQDHIPDDIRNYFSDSHHYSVRISKYSGEKSSRIVIVKPSVLLAGSTNQALITEYRKSVMKEADKINKTKLDIMEQKAAMGVAEREINELRSQKRNMDQELQSLRTGRTKLKMRKEELDVFIREGAIDPELEKVKAQKKIAELVVNVCKDQSNVNGYLKNYQDSLVRNSLCKLKRSMVQAVLVKKQQESAVASKKVEDFKRMLLNAEEKVQRVQIEYKRAHENALKQTDGLSPKDAAFKRKYEQHFASLPNSLDMLDEEISNLTARADCLAGGRISVLEEYDKTKKLIENLERDVANPEKKMRELKDNMQQKRDIWIPKVCGLIERINNNFTTFFSLMKCVGEVSLEVPEEKSEYSKYGICIKVQFRESSKLQQLGPHTQSGGERAVATAIYMLSLQELTTVPFRCVDEINQGMDEYNE
;
A
#
# COMPACT_ATOMS: atom_id res chain seq x y z
N GLU A 1 4.09 40.12 -63.21
CA GLU A 1 3.70 39.77 -64.59
C GLU A 1 2.94 40.91 -65.31
N ASN A 2 1.85 41.46 -64.75
CA ASN A 2 1.11 42.55 -65.43
C ASN A 2 1.92 43.85 -65.63
N SER A 3 2.74 44.26 -64.65
CA SER A 3 3.58 45.47 -64.77
C SER A 3 4.64 45.36 -65.87
N SER A 4 5.27 44.19 -66.03
CA SER A 4 6.24 43.93 -67.09
C SER A 4 5.59 43.87 -68.48
N ALA A 5 4.34 43.43 -68.57
CA ALA A 5 3.58 43.38 -69.83
C ALA A 5 3.16 44.78 -70.29
N VAL A 6 2.76 45.66 -69.36
CA VAL A 6 2.42 47.07 -69.66
C VAL A 6 3.65 47.81 -70.17
N ARG A 7 4.81 47.64 -69.52
CA ARG A 7 6.06 48.30 -69.92
C ARG A 7 6.49 47.90 -71.33
N ARG A 8 6.52 46.60 -71.63
CA ARG A 8 6.87 46.08 -72.97
C ARG A 8 5.97 46.60 -74.09
N ARG A 9 4.67 46.84 -73.83
CA ARG A 9 3.75 47.35 -74.85
C ARG A 9 3.77 48.87 -74.97
N PHE A 10 4.08 49.58 -73.89
CA PHE A 10 4.38 51.01 -73.95
C PHE A 10 5.62 51.26 -74.81
N ASP A 11 6.63 50.40 -74.66
CA ASP A 11 7.81 50.39 -75.53
C ASP A 11 7.45 50.08 -76.99
N CYS A 12 6.44 49.21 -77.26
CA CYS A 12 5.92 48.99 -78.61
C CYS A 12 5.23 50.22 -79.21
N VAL A 13 4.41 50.94 -78.44
CA VAL A 13 3.72 52.16 -78.92
C VAL A 13 4.74 53.26 -79.25
N SER A 14 5.75 53.44 -78.40
CA SER A 14 6.89 54.34 -78.67
C SER A 14 7.64 53.92 -79.95
N ASN A 15 7.93 52.62 -80.09
CA ASN A 15 8.60 52.08 -81.28
C ASN A 15 7.77 52.23 -82.57
N THR A 16 6.44 52.22 -82.50
CA THR A 16 5.57 52.44 -83.68
C THR A 16 5.50 53.91 -84.08
N ASP A 17 5.57 54.83 -83.13
CA ASP A 17 5.64 56.28 -83.39
C ASP A 17 7.00 56.64 -84.03
N ASP A 18 8.08 56.02 -83.53
CA ASP A 18 9.40 56.04 -84.15
C ASP A 18 9.39 55.40 -85.56
N HIS A 19 8.51 54.43 -85.82
CA HIS A 19 8.33 53.80 -87.13
C HIS A 19 7.59 54.69 -88.13
N ILE A 20 6.62 55.50 -87.69
CA ILE A 20 5.95 56.49 -88.55
C ILE A 20 6.92 57.61 -88.94
N HIS A 21 7.74 58.06 -87.99
CA HIS A 21 8.86 58.96 -88.26
C HIS A 21 9.93 58.29 -89.15
N SER A 22 10.18 56.99 -88.98
CA SER A 22 11.08 56.20 -89.82
C SER A 22 10.58 56.12 -91.25
N VAL A 23 9.31 55.79 -91.52
CA VAL A 23 8.74 55.68 -92.89
C VAL A 23 8.75 57.01 -93.64
N ARG A 24 8.52 58.12 -92.92
CA ARG A 24 8.65 59.48 -93.48
C ARG A 24 10.09 59.83 -93.84
N ASN A 25 11.04 59.42 -92.98
CA ASN A 25 12.47 59.49 -93.25
C ASN A 25 12.92 58.42 -94.27
N GLU A 26 12.18 57.35 -94.48
CA GLU A 26 12.50 56.23 -95.38
C GLU A 26 12.21 56.61 -96.83
N LEU A 27 11.15 57.39 -97.09
CA LEU A 27 10.90 58.00 -98.39
C LEU A 27 12.02 58.97 -98.80
N GLN A 28 12.55 59.71 -97.83
CA GLN A 28 13.66 60.66 -98.00
C GLN A 28 15.01 59.92 -98.07
N ARG A 29 15.17 58.84 -97.29
CA ARG A 29 16.30 57.92 -97.35
C ARG A 29 16.29 57.07 -98.59
N LYS A 30 15.18 56.83 -99.29
CA LYS A 30 15.19 55.95 -100.47
C LYS A 30 15.83 56.57 -101.72
N LEU A 31 15.81 57.90 -101.79
CA LEU A 31 16.68 58.69 -102.66
C LEU A 31 18.16 58.63 -102.24
N GLU A 32 18.44 58.41 -100.95
CA GLU A 32 19.79 58.17 -100.42
C GLU A 32 20.18 56.67 -100.38
N THR A 33 19.24 55.71 -100.50
CA THR A 33 19.52 54.27 -100.32
C THR A 33 20.23 53.70 -101.51
N GLU A 34 20.08 54.26 -102.70
CA GLU A 34 20.92 53.80 -103.83
C GLU A 34 22.39 54.17 -103.60
N LYS A 35 22.65 55.30 -102.91
CA LYS A 35 24.01 55.68 -102.46
C LYS A 35 24.48 54.93 -101.21
N LYS A 36 23.57 54.57 -100.28
CA LYS A 36 23.87 53.83 -99.03
C LYS A 36 23.88 52.30 -99.18
N ARG A 37 23.32 51.73 -100.26
CA ARG A 37 23.28 50.28 -100.54
C ARG A 37 24.69 49.71 -100.65
N VAL A 38 25.57 50.44 -101.33
CA VAL A 38 26.98 50.09 -101.50
C VAL A 38 27.75 50.18 -100.17
N GLN A 39 27.39 51.10 -99.27
CA GLN A 39 28.04 51.25 -97.95
C GLN A 39 27.56 50.20 -96.92
N LYS A 40 26.28 49.81 -96.95
CA LYS A 40 25.69 48.88 -95.96
C LYS A 40 26.11 47.42 -96.13
N ILE A 41 26.39 46.99 -97.36
CA ILE A 41 26.95 45.66 -97.64
C ILE A 41 28.30 45.50 -96.92
N SER A 42 29.17 46.53 -96.97
CA SER A 42 30.47 46.49 -96.28
C SER A 42 30.37 46.45 -94.74
N SER A 43 29.41 47.14 -94.13
CA SER A 43 29.23 47.15 -92.67
C SER A 43 28.68 45.83 -92.10
N LEU A 44 27.86 45.13 -92.88
CA LEU A 44 27.27 43.84 -92.48
C LEU A 44 28.32 42.73 -92.57
N GLU A 45 29.23 42.80 -93.52
CA GLU A 45 30.39 41.89 -93.61
C GLU A 45 31.32 42.02 -92.38
N GLU A 46 31.56 43.23 -91.88
CA GLU A 46 32.36 43.45 -90.66
C GLU A 46 31.67 42.99 -89.35
N GLU A 47 30.35 43.11 -89.24
CA GLU A 47 29.60 42.62 -88.07
C GLU A 47 29.52 41.10 -88.01
N ILE A 48 29.41 40.43 -89.17
CA ILE A 48 29.47 38.96 -89.26
C ILE A 48 30.85 38.47 -88.81
N HIS A 49 31.93 39.11 -89.26
CA HIS A 49 33.29 38.75 -88.87
C HIS A 49 33.53 38.94 -87.35
N ARG A 50 32.95 39.98 -86.72
CA ARG A 50 33.03 40.19 -85.27
C ARG A 50 32.26 39.12 -84.49
N LEU A 51 31.07 38.74 -84.94
CA LEU A 51 30.25 37.74 -84.26
C LEU A 51 30.81 36.31 -84.45
N GLU A 52 31.47 36.02 -85.57
CA GLU A 52 32.18 34.75 -85.79
C GLU A 52 33.40 34.57 -84.87
N SER A 53 34.06 35.68 -84.46
CA SER A 53 35.20 35.62 -83.54
C SER A 53 34.84 35.29 -82.08
N VAL A 54 33.57 35.42 -81.70
CA VAL A 54 33.08 35.28 -80.32
C VAL A 54 32.44 33.91 -80.08
N ILE A 55 32.03 33.20 -81.14
CA ILE A 55 31.33 31.93 -81.05
C ILE A 55 32.33 30.79 -81.27
N ASP A 56 32.86 30.29 -80.17
CA ASP A 56 33.75 29.14 -80.15
C ASP A 56 32.94 27.85 -79.90
N PRO A 57 32.77 26.96 -80.90
CA PRO A 57 31.97 25.74 -80.77
C PRO A 57 32.55 24.74 -79.77
N GLU A 58 33.85 24.83 -79.43
CA GLU A 58 34.47 23.97 -78.42
C GLU A 58 33.99 24.30 -76.99
N LYS A 59 33.72 25.58 -76.68
CA LYS A 59 33.22 26.00 -75.36
C LYS A 59 31.80 25.51 -75.08
N GLU A 60 30.93 25.50 -76.09
CA GLU A 60 29.55 25.01 -75.99
C GLU A 60 29.55 23.49 -75.71
N ALA A 61 30.32 22.72 -76.47
CA ALA A 61 30.42 21.27 -76.29
C ALA A 61 31.05 20.86 -74.94
N ASN A 62 31.99 21.67 -74.43
CA ASN A 62 32.62 21.42 -73.14
C ASN A 62 31.67 21.73 -71.97
N LEU A 63 30.87 22.80 -72.06
CA LEU A 63 29.83 23.13 -71.10
C LEU A 63 28.70 22.09 -71.08
N GLU A 64 28.27 21.57 -72.24
CA GLU A 64 27.27 20.49 -72.31
C GLU A 64 27.79 19.19 -71.65
N LYS A 65 29.06 18.83 -71.87
CA LYS A 65 29.69 17.68 -71.19
C LYS A 65 29.73 17.87 -69.67
N GLN A 66 30.07 19.06 -69.19
CA GLN A 66 30.13 19.34 -67.75
C GLN A 66 28.73 19.34 -67.10
N VAL A 67 27.71 19.90 -67.76
CA VAL A 67 26.31 19.83 -67.28
C VAL A 67 25.81 18.38 -67.23
N SER A 68 26.17 17.56 -68.22
CA SER A 68 25.83 16.13 -68.25
C SER A 68 26.51 15.34 -67.11
N GLN A 69 27.74 15.70 -66.73
CA GLN A 69 28.47 15.08 -65.60
C GLN A 69 27.89 15.46 -64.22
N LEU A 70 27.24 16.62 -64.09
CA LEU A 70 26.60 17.06 -62.85
C LEU A 70 25.30 16.29 -62.53
N TYR A 71 24.60 15.76 -63.54
CA TYR A 71 23.38 14.96 -63.34
C TYR A 71 23.56 13.70 -62.48
N PRO A 72 24.52 12.80 -62.78
CA PRO A 72 24.76 11.62 -61.95
C PRO A 72 25.28 11.98 -60.55
N GLN A 73 26.03 13.09 -60.40
CA GLN A 73 26.47 13.57 -59.08
C GLN A 73 25.29 14.02 -58.20
N LEU A 74 24.35 14.79 -58.77
CA LEU A 74 23.10 15.17 -58.11
C LEU A 74 22.23 13.95 -57.75
N SER A 75 22.14 12.97 -58.65
CA SER A 75 21.39 11.74 -58.39
C SER A 75 22.02 10.90 -57.28
N ASN A 76 23.34 10.73 -57.26
CA ASN A 76 24.06 10.00 -56.23
C ASN A 76 23.90 10.65 -54.85
N LYS A 77 24.01 11.98 -54.78
CA LYS A 77 23.84 12.74 -53.52
C LYS A 77 22.39 12.72 -53.02
N ASN A 78 21.40 12.79 -53.91
CA ASN A 78 20.00 12.59 -53.51
C ASN A 78 19.76 11.17 -52.95
N ASN A 79 20.35 10.14 -53.57
CA ASN A 79 20.26 8.77 -53.07
C ASN A 79 20.94 8.61 -51.70
N GLU A 80 22.06 9.31 -51.47
CA GLU A 80 22.74 9.37 -50.18
C GLU A 80 21.85 10.00 -49.10
N ILE A 81 21.19 11.12 -49.40
CA ILE A 81 20.22 11.74 -48.47
C ILE A 81 19.05 10.81 -48.16
N SER A 82 18.47 10.13 -49.15
CA SER A 82 17.39 9.19 -48.92
C SER A 82 17.83 8.00 -48.04
N ARG A 83 19.06 7.50 -48.19
CA ARG A 83 19.61 6.46 -47.30
C ARG A 83 19.77 6.98 -45.87
N LEU A 84 20.32 8.17 -45.70
CA LEU A 84 20.48 8.81 -44.39
C LEU A 84 19.13 9.11 -43.72
N GLN A 85 18.10 9.47 -44.49
CA GLN A 85 16.74 9.66 -44.00
C GLN A 85 16.13 8.35 -43.49
N ASN A 86 16.26 7.25 -44.25
CA ASN A 86 15.76 5.94 -43.81
C ASN A 86 16.48 5.47 -42.54
N MET A 87 17.81 5.61 -42.49
CA MET A 87 18.59 5.29 -41.28
C MET A 87 18.19 6.15 -40.08
N LEU A 88 17.90 7.44 -40.28
CA LEU A 88 17.41 8.30 -39.20
C LEU A 88 16.04 7.86 -38.71
N GLN A 89 15.14 7.48 -39.62
CA GLN A 89 13.82 6.99 -39.25
C GLN A 89 13.92 5.70 -38.42
N GLU A 90 14.75 4.74 -38.85
CA GLU A 90 15.00 3.50 -38.09
C GLU A 90 15.57 3.79 -36.70
N LEU A 91 16.52 4.73 -36.58
CA LEU A 91 17.09 5.13 -35.29
C LEU A 91 16.06 5.85 -34.40
N GLU A 92 15.20 6.70 -34.95
CA GLU A 92 14.13 7.38 -34.22
C GLU A 92 13.04 6.41 -33.75
N GLU A 93 12.69 5.40 -34.55
CA GLU A 93 11.78 4.31 -34.18
C GLU A 93 12.38 3.45 -33.05
N ASN A 94 13.65 3.04 -33.18
CA ASN A 94 14.37 2.32 -32.13
C ASN A 94 14.44 3.13 -30.82
N LEU A 95 14.69 4.45 -30.91
CA LEU A 95 14.71 5.34 -29.76
C LEU A 95 13.33 5.44 -29.09
N SER A 96 12.26 5.48 -29.87
CA SER A 96 10.88 5.46 -29.35
C SER A 96 10.59 4.15 -28.59
N GLU A 97 10.98 3.01 -29.16
CA GLU A 97 10.80 1.70 -28.52
C GLU A 97 11.61 1.56 -27.22
N MET A 98 12.88 1.97 -27.23
CA MET A 98 13.73 1.98 -26.04
C MET A 98 13.20 2.89 -24.94
N ASN A 99 12.70 4.09 -25.29
CA ASN A 99 12.06 4.98 -24.32
C ASN A 99 10.79 4.36 -23.73
N ARG A 100 10.02 3.61 -24.53
CA ARG A 100 8.84 2.89 -24.04
C ARG A 100 9.21 1.75 -23.11
N SER A 101 10.28 1.00 -23.40
CA SER A 101 10.83 -0.02 -22.50
C SER A 101 11.28 0.59 -21.18
N LYS A 102 12.07 1.67 -21.25
CA LYS A 102 12.52 2.44 -20.08
C LYS A 102 11.36 2.95 -19.23
N LEU A 103 10.31 3.50 -19.85
CA LEU A 103 9.15 3.99 -19.10
C LEU A 103 8.41 2.85 -18.38
N ARG A 104 8.36 1.64 -18.98
CA ARG A 104 7.78 0.45 -18.32
C ARG A 104 8.62 0.01 -17.13
N THR A 105 9.94 -0.10 -17.29
CA THR A 105 10.86 -0.51 -16.22
C THR A 105 10.91 0.53 -15.09
N GLU A 106 10.91 1.82 -15.41
CA GLU A 106 10.76 2.93 -14.45
C GLU A 106 9.42 2.88 -13.73
N GLY A 107 8.32 2.56 -14.43
CA GLY A 107 7.00 2.39 -13.82
C GLY A 107 6.96 1.24 -12.81
N MET A 108 7.64 0.12 -13.10
CA MET A 108 7.79 -0.99 -12.15
C MET A 108 8.65 -0.59 -10.96
N LEU A 109 9.77 0.10 -11.19
CA LEU A 109 10.64 0.63 -10.13
C LEU A 109 9.90 1.60 -9.21
N GLN A 110 9.07 2.50 -9.77
CA GLN A 110 8.26 3.43 -8.98
C GLN A 110 7.20 2.71 -8.14
N LYS A 111 6.58 1.65 -8.65
CA LYS A 111 5.64 0.84 -7.85
C LYS A 111 6.34 0.23 -6.64
N GLU A 112 7.51 -0.36 -6.83
CA GLU A 112 8.31 -0.94 -5.75
C GLU A 112 8.81 0.12 -4.75
N LEU A 113 9.31 1.26 -5.25
CA LEU A 113 9.70 2.40 -4.40
C LEU A 113 8.52 2.95 -3.59
N ASN A 114 7.34 3.05 -4.19
CA ASN A 114 6.14 3.49 -3.49
C ASN A 114 5.72 2.49 -2.40
N ALA A 115 5.88 1.18 -2.63
CA ALA A 115 5.68 0.17 -1.60
C ALA A 115 6.70 0.33 -0.45
N ALA A 116 7.97 0.54 -0.77
CA ALA A 116 9.02 0.80 0.23
C ALA A 116 8.73 2.06 1.06
N ASN A 117 8.33 3.13 0.39
CA ASN A 117 7.98 4.40 1.02
C ASN A 117 6.73 4.27 1.90
N LYS A 118 5.74 3.46 1.50
CA LYS A 118 4.58 3.15 2.36
C LYS A 118 5.01 2.47 3.65
N LYS A 119 5.94 1.49 3.61
CA LYS A 119 6.47 0.86 4.83
C LYS A 119 7.18 1.87 5.74
N LEU A 120 8.01 2.74 5.16
CA LEU A 120 8.70 3.81 5.90
C LEU A 120 7.71 4.83 6.49
N GLN A 121 6.64 5.18 5.76
CA GLN A 121 5.60 6.07 6.24
C GLN A 121 4.78 5.45 7.37
N THR A 122 4.46 4.16 7.28
CA THR A 122 3.81 3.41 8.38
C THR A 122 4.71 3.38 9.62
N LEU A 123 6.02 3.19 9.43
CA LEU A 123 7.00 3.26 10.52
C LEU A 123 7.05 4.66 11.14
N SER A 124 7.08 5.74 10.33
CA SER A 124 7.14 7.11 10.86
C SER A 124 5.86 7.52 11.59
N GLN A 125 4.68 7.07 11.14
CA GLN A 125 3.40 7.39 11.76
C GLN A 125 3.16 6.64 13.07
N ARG A 126 3.51 5.34 13.12
CA ARG A 126 3.22 4.48 14.29
C ARG A 126 4.38 4.40 15.28
N PHE A 127 5.63 4.49 14.80
CA PHE A 127 6.84 4.26 15.57
C PHE A 127 7.91 5.33 15.28
N ARG A 128 7.63 6.57 15.72
CA ARG A 128 8.49 7.74 15.49
C ARG A 128 9.92 7.56 16.01
N ASP A 129 10.08 6.92 17.17
CA ASP A 129 11.39 6.66 17.78
C ASP A 129 12.22 5.68 16.95
N THR A 130 11.59 4.60 16.46
CA THR A 130 12.23 3.60 15.58
C THR A 130 12.63 4.23 14.24
N TYR A 131 11.81 5.10 13.68
CA TYR A 131 12.15 5.84 12.46
C TYR A 131 13.35 6.78 12.67
N SER A 132 13.38 7.51 13.78
CA SER A 132 14.49 8.41 14.12
C SER A 132 15.81 7.63 14.30
N ALA A 133 15.73 6.47 14.97
CA ALA A 133 16.86 5.56 15.10
C ALA A 133 17.32 4.98 13.75
N TYR A 134 16.39 4.67 12.85
CA TYR A 134 16.71 4.22 11.48
C TYR A 134 17.43 5.30 10.69
N GLU A 135 16.95 6.54 10.72
CA GLU A 135 17.59 7.67 10.03
C GLU A 135 19.01 7.91 10.57
N TRP A 136 19.17 7.83 11.88
CA TRP A 136 20.47 7.94 12.52
C TRP A 136 21.42 6.80 12.10
N LEU A 137 20.93 5.55 12.12
CA LEU A 137 21.72 4.39 11.73
C LEU A 137 22.22 4.50 10.29
N GLN A 138 21.39 4.96 9.35
CA GLN A 138 21.80 5.16 7.96
C GLN A 138 22.95 6.16 7.81
N LYS A 139 23.00 7.20 8.64
CA LYS A 139 24.06 8.22 8.63
C LYS A 139 25.35 7.78 9.34
N ASN A 140 25.29 6.71 10.14
CA ASN A 140 26.35 6.32 11.07
C ASN A 140 26.77 4.84 10.93
N LYS A 141 26.52 4.21 9.78
CA LYS A 141 26.88 2.81 9.53
C LYS A 141 28.36 2.52 9.73
N ASP A 142 29.23 3.48 9.43
CA ASP A 142 30.68 3.33 9.52
C ASP A 142 31.23 3.23 10.96
N LYS A 143 30.39 3.44 11.97
CA LYS A 143 30.78 3.38 13.40
C LYS A 143 30.75 1.98 13.99
N PHE A 144 30.21 0.99 13.29
CA PHE A 144 30.01 -0.38 13.77
C PHE A 144 30.94 -1.37 13.05
N ARG A 145 31.29 -2.47 13.72
CA ARG A 145 32.21 -3.47 13.16
C ARG A 145 31.50 -4.45 12.24
N CYS A 146 30.30 -4.86 12.64
CA CYS A 146 29.43 -5.80 11.97
C CYS A 146 28.15 -5.09 11.50
N ASN A 147 27.39 -5.76 10.64
CA ASN A 147 26.21 -5.15 10.06
C ASN A 147 25.06 -5.09 11.08
N ILE A 148 24.42 -3.92 11.18
CA ILE A 148 23.18 -3.75 11.92
C ILE A 148 22.05 -3.64 10.91
N TYR A 149 21.20 -4.65 10.89
CA TYR A 149 20.03 -4.68 10.03
C TYR A 149 18.98 -3.71 10.56
N CYS A 150 18.32 -3.04 9.62
CA CYS A 150 17.23 -2.11 9.91
C CYS A 150 16.04 -2.87 10.54
N PRO A 151 14.98 -2.17 11.01
CA PRO A 151 13.83 -2.83 11.59
C PRO A 151 13.34 -3.97 10.69
N ILE A 152 13.13 -5.16 11.28
CA ILE A 152 12.88 -6.41 10.54
C ILE A 152 11.79 -6.24 9.47
N MET A 153 10.74 -5.45 9.73
CA MET A 153 9.67 -5.15 8.77
C MET A 153 10.13 -4.52 7.44
N LEU A 154 11.27 -3.81 7.43
CA LEU A 154 11.86 -3.19 6.24
C LEU A 154 12.72 -4.18 5.46
N GLU A 155 13.36 -5.12 6.15
CA GLU A 155 14.28 -6.10 5.56
C GLU A 155 13.56 -7.33 5.00
N ILE A 156 12.38 -7.68 5.54
CA ILE A 156 11.58 -8.81 5.06
C ILE A 156 10.55 -8.43 4.02
N SER A 157 10.33 -9.34 3.07
CA SER A 157 9.32 -9.23 2.01
C SER A 157 8.51 -10.52 1.89
N CYS A 158 7.21 -10.37 1.72
CA CYS A 158 6.29 -11.50 1.63
C CYS A 158 5.08 -11.12 0.77
N ARG A 159 4.51 -12.05 0.00
CA ARG A 159 3.31 -11.75 -0.81
C ARG A 159 2.18 -11.17 0.05
N GLU A 160 1.38 -10.28 -0.51
CA GLU A 160 0.33 -9.54 0.22
C GLU A 160 -0.69 -10.49 0.90
N ASP A 161 -1.04 -11.58 0.23
CA ASP A 161 -1.92 -12.63 0.76
C ASP A 161 -1.32 -13.37 1.97
N VAL A 162 0.01 -13.40 2.08
CA VAL A 162 0.75 -14.11 3.13
C VAL A 162 1.15 -13.17 4.26
N ALA A 163 1.27 -11.87 3.99
CA ALA A 163 1.64 -10.85 4.96
C ALA A 163 0.78 -10.88 6.23
N LYS A 164 -0.54 -11.15 6.07
CA LYS A 164 -1.47 -11.30 7.20
C LYS A 164 -1.08 -12.42 8.17
N TYR A 165 -0.53 -13.53 7.66
CA TYR A 165 -0.13 -14.67 8.48
C TYR A 165 1.20 -14.40 9.20
N VAL A 166 2.14 -13.76 8.50
CA VAL A 166 3.46 -13.42 9.05
C VAL A 166 3.33 -12.39 10.19
N GLU A 167 2.54 -11.35 9.98
CA GLU A 167 2.29 -10.31 11.00
C GLU A 167 1.47 -10.83 12.19
N PHE A 168 0.68 -11.90 12.00
CA PHE A 168 -0.03 -12.55 13.10
C PHE A 168 0.90 -13.35 14.01
N ILE A 169 1.89 -14.06 13.45
CA ILE A 169 2.85 -14.83 14.24
C ILE A 169 3.86 -13.93 14.93
N ILE A 170 4.41 -12.96 14.20
CA ILE A 170 5.52 -12.15 14.68
C ILE A 170 4.94 -10.91 15.39
N PRO A 171 5.18 -10.74 16.70
CA PRO A 171 4.73 -9.56 17.43
C PRO A 171 5.30 -8.26 16.83
N HIS A 172 4.49 -7.20 16.84
CA HIS A 172 4.88 -5.88 16.35
C HIS A 172 6.22 -5.37 16.93
N ARG A 173 6.50 -5.67 18.22
CA ARG A 173 7.75 -5.29 18.91
C ARG A 173 9.00 -5.88 18.26
N ASP A 174 8.90 -7.08 17.71
CA ASP A 174 10.01 -7.77 17.07
C ASP A 174 10.11 -7.38 15.59
N LEU A 175 8.97 -7.12 14.93
CA LEU A 175 8.96 -6.55 13.57
C LEU A 175 9.62 -5.16 13.50
N THR A 176 9.51 -4.36 14.56
CA THR A 176 10.16 -3.04 14.67
C THR A 176 11.56 -3.08 15.28
N ALA A 177 12.08 -4.26 15.61
CA ALA A 177 13.38 -4.40 16.23
C ALA A 177 14.53 -4.34 15.22
N PHE A 178 15.64 -3.74 15.63
CA PHE A 178 16.90 -3.80 14.89
C PHE A 178 17.63 -5.10 15.20
N LEU A 179 18.24 -5.72 14.19
CA LEU A 179 18.99 -6.97 14.38
C LEU A 179 20.50 -6.70 14.26
N CYS A 180 21.26 -7.04 15.31
CA CYS A 180 22.71 -6.92 15.34
C CYS A 180 23.37 -8.31 15.27
N GLU A 181 24.42 -8.43 14.47
CA GLU A 181 25.24 -9.65 14.39
C GLU A 181 26.10 -9.84 15.64
N ASP A 182 26.72 -8.75 16.12
CA ASP A 182 27.66 -8.76 17.22
C ASP A 182 27.10 -8.13 18.51
N LYS A 183 27.58 -8.62 19.66
CA LYS A 183 27.13 -8.15 20.98
C LYS A 183 27.69 -6.79 21.35
N ASP A 184 28.93 -6.49 20.96
CA ASP A 184 29.57 -5.22 21.30
C ASP A 184 28.95 -4.08 20.49
N ASP A 185 28.66 -4.32 19.20
CA ASP A 185 27.93 -3.39 18.36
C ASP A 185 26.50 -3.18 18.85
N MET A 186 25.81 -4.24 19.32
CA MET A 186 24.50 -4.11 19.95
C MET A 186 24.53 -3.19 21.18
N ASN A 187 25.51 -3.39 22.06
CA ASN A 187 25.67 -2.56 23.27
C ASN A 187 26.00 -1.11 22.91
N LYS A 188 26.86 -0.90 21.92
CA LYS A 188 27.23 0.44 21.43
C LYS A 188 26.03 1.16 20.81
N PHE A 189 25.25 0.45 19.99
CA PHE A 189 24.03 0.97 19.37
C PHE A 189 22.99 1.32 20.44
N MET A 190 22.78 0.44 21.42
CA MET A 190 21.86 0.69 22.54
C MET A 190 22.28 1.91 23.36
N ARG A 191 23.56 2.06 23.72
CA ARG A 191 24.05 3.25 24.44
C ARG A 191 23.81 4.54 23.65
N THR A 192 24.19 4.54 22.38
CA THR A 192 24.09 5.74 21.53
C THR A 192 22.62 6.14 21.31
N VAL A 193 21.76 5.18 21.02
CA VAL A 193 20.38 5.48 20.61
C VAL A 193 19.42 5.59 21.79
N ARG A 194 19.59 4.77 22.82
CA ARG A 194 18.71 4.76 23.99
C ARG A 194 19.17 5.73 25.07
N ASP A 195 20.47 5.75 25.38
CA ASP A 195 20.97 6.53 26.52
C ASP A 195 21.32 7.97 26.11
N GLU A 196 21.95 8.19 24.95
CA GLU A 196 22.29 9.55 24.49
C GLU A 196 21.13 10.27 23.78
N MET A 197 20.33 9.54 22.98
CA MET A 197 19.21 10.14 22.22
C MET A 197 17.84 9.95 22.87
N GLY A 198 17.73 9.14 23.93
CA GLY A 198 16.47 8.91 24.63
C GLY A 198 15.41 8.12 23.84
N LEU A 199 15.78 7.44 22.75
CA LEU A 199 14.83 6.76 21.86
C LEU A 199 14.45 5.38 22.40
N ARG A 200 13.14 5.06 22.41
CA ARG A 200 12.63 3.77 22.88
C ARG A 200 12.61 2.74 21.74
N ILE A 201 13.77 2.14 21.48
CA ILE A 201 13.92 1.10 20.45
C ILE A 201 14.12 -0.30 21.03
N ASN A 202 13.75 -1.30 20.23
CA ASN A 202 14.06 -2.70 20.51
C ASN A 202 15.25 -3.14 19.64
N VAL A 203 16.21 -3.81 20.24
CA VAL A 203 17.40 -4.33 19.55
C VAL A 203 17.58 -5.78 19.94
N VAL A 204 17.80 -6.60 18.93
CA VAL A 204 17.83 -8.06 19.01
C VAL A 204 19.15 -8.57 18.46
N GLN A 205 19.63 -9.66 19.03
CA GLN A 205 20.84 -10.32 18.55
C GLN A 205 20.53 -11.44 17.55
N ALA A 206 21.32 -11.54 16.48
CA ALA A 206 21.30 -12.68 15.56
C ALA A 206 21.67 -14.00 16.26
N THR A 207 21.11 -15.10 15.78
CA THR A 207 21.37 -16.46 16.32
C THR A 207 22.76 -16.96 15.92
N LYS A 208 23.34 -17.84 16.74
CA LYS A 208 24.62 -18.51 16.41
C LYS A 208 24.43 -19.35 15.12
N ASN A 209 25.36 -19.27 14.17
CA ASN A 209 25.34 -19.87 12.82
C ASN A 209 24.50 -19.13 11.75
N PHE A 210 24.42 -17.80 11.83
CA PHE A 210 23.72 -16.95 10.84
C PHE A 210 24.29 -16.98 9.41
N ASN A 211 25.54 -17.44 9.22
CA ASN A 211 26.21 -17.49 7.91
C ASN A 211 25.73 -18.62 6.99
N ARG A 212 24.86 -19.53 7.47
CA ARG A 212 24.28 -20.59 6.64
C ARG A 212 22.89 -20.19 6.18
N PRO A 213 22.51 -20.54 4.94
CA PRO A 213 21.18 -20.27 4.44
C PRO A 213 20.15 -20.95 5.33
N VAL A 214 19.04 -20.26 5.59
CA VAL A 214 18.05 -20.70 6.59
C VAL A 214 17.50 -22.10 6.29
N ARG A 215 17.44 -22.46 5.01
CA ARG A 215 16.98 -23.76 4.50
C ARG A 215 17.90 -24.94 4.90
N GLU A 216 19.18 -24.69 5.15
CA GLU A 216 20.10 -25.71 5.66
C GLU A 216 19.98 -25.88 7.17
N ASN A 217 19.69 -24.80 7.91
CA ASN A 217 19.58 -24.82 9.36
C ASN A 217 18.20 -25.30 9.84
N PHE A 218 17.13 -25.04 9.08
CA PHE A 218 15.75 -25.28 9.51
C PHE A 218 14.93 -25.93 8.39
N GLN A 219 14.75 -27.25 8.48
CA GLN A 219 13.89 -28.00 7.55
C GLN A 219 12.51 -28.30 8.17
N PRO A 220 11.43 -28.24 7.38
CA PRO A 220 10.13 -28.70 7.81
C PRO A 220 10.16 -30.21 8.10
N ARG A 221 9.43 -30.65 9.13
CA ARG A 221 9.34 -32.07 9.50
C ARG A 221 8.62 -32.94 8.48
N HIS A 222 7.72 -32.34 7.70
CA HIS A 222 6.97 -33.01 6.65
C HIS A 222 7.13 -32.26 5.32
N PRO A 223 7.40 -32.95 4.20
CA PRO A 223 7.35 -32.34 2.89
C PRO A 223 5.96 -31.79 2.58
N ILE A 224 5.87 -30.68 1.85
CA ILE A 224 4.58 -30.06 1.53
C ILE A 224 3.65 -30.99 0.73
N GLU A 225 4.22 -31.94 -0.02
CA GLU A 225 3.48 -32.90 -0.84
C GLU A 225 2.58 -33.83 -0.02
N THR A 226 3.01 -34.23 1.19
CA THR A 226 2.18 -35.04 2.09
C THR A 226 1.02 -34.24 2.67
N LEU A 227 1.21 -32.91 2.78
CA LEU A 227 0.25 -31.99 3.38
C LEU A 227 -0.74 -31.39 2.37
N LYS A 228 -0.46 -31.46 1.07
CA LYS A 228 -1.39 -31.07 0.00
C LYS A 228 -2.74 -31.79 0.08
N LYS A 229 -2.75 -33.03 0.59
CA LYS A 229 -3.98 -33.82 0.81
C LYS A 229 -4.94 -33.16 1.80
N PHE A 230 -4.42 -32.39 2.74
CA PHE A 230 -5.20 -31.67 3.76
C PHE A 230 -5.50 -30.22 3.39
N GLY A 231 -5.12 -29.78 2.18
CA GLY A 231 -5.35 -28.42 1.69
C GLY A 231 -4.21 -27.43 1.94
N PHE A 232 -3.04 -27.89 2.41
CA PHE A 232 -1.84 -27.06 2.57
C PHE A 232 -1.07 -26.89 1.25
N TRP A 233 -0.66 -25.66 0.94
CA TRP A 233 0.03 -25.36 -0.33
C TRP A 233 1.48 -24.90 -0.16
N SER A 234 1.85 -24.27 0.95
CA SER A 234 3.23 -23.83 1.23
C SER A 234 3.49 -23.70 2.73
N TYR A 235 4.76 -23.70 3.14
CA TYR A 235 5.15 -23.19 4.45
C TYR A 235 5.35 -21.67 4.43
N ILE A 236 5.29 -21.04 5.60
CA ILE A 236 5.51 -19.60 5.73
C ILE A 236 6.93 -19.21 5.34
N ILE A 237 7.93 -20.00 5.72
CA ILE A 237 9.34 -19.73 5.36
C ILE A 237 9.57 -19.64 3.85
N ASP A 238 8.81 -20.41 3.05
CA ASP A 238 8.97 -20.43 1.59
C ASP A 238 8.36 -19.19 0.91
N GLN A 239 7.55 -18.43 1.64
CA GLN A 239 6.85 -17.24 1.16
C GLN A 239 7.43 -15.92 1.71
N ILE A 240 8.52 -16.00 2.47
CA ILE A 240 9.24 -14.85 3.01
C ILE A 240 10.63 -14.80 2.39
N GLU A 241 11.00 -13.62 1.89
CA GLU A 241 12.33 -13.29 1.41
C GLU A 241 12.96 -12.25 2.34
N GLY A 242 14.26 -12.39 2.62
CA GLY A 242 14.99 -11.47 3.48
C GLY A 242 16.41 -11.97 3.77
N PRO A 243 17.25 -11.18 4.46
CA PRO A 243 18.61 -11.59 4.81
C PRO A 243 18.61 -12.84 5.70
N ASP A 244 19.56 -13.76 5.46
CA ASP A 244 19.68 -15.01 6.22
C ASP A 244 19.77 -14.80 7.75
N PRO A 245 20.49 -13.79 8.29
CA PRO A 245 20.51 -13.55 9.73
C PRO A 245 19.13 -13.21 10.31
N VAL A 246 18.32 -12.45 9.56
CA VAL A 246 16.96 -12.06 9.95
C VAL A 246 16.03 -13.26 9.89
N LEU A 247 16.07 -14.02 8.79
CA LEU A 247 15.25 -15.22 8.63
C LEU A 247 15.63 -16.31 9.65
N ASN A 248 16.92 -16.48 9.97
CA ASN A 248 17.40 -17.41 10.98
C ASN A 248 16.91 -17.03 12.38
N TYR A 249 16.92 -15.74 12.73
CA TYR A 249 16.34 -15.24 13.99
C TYR A 249 14.84 -15.55 14.07
N LEU A 250 14.09 -15.24 13.02
CA LEU A 250 12.65 -15.47 12.97
C LEU A 250 12.31 -16.97 13.02
N CYS A 251 13.09 -17.81 12.35
CA CYS A 251 12.90 -19.26 12.37
C CYS A 251 13.21 -19.89 13.72
N HIS A 252 14.24 -19.39 14.42
CA HIS A 252 14.61 -19.88 15.75
C HIS A 252 13.56 -19.52 16.81
N ASN A 253 13.09 -18.27 16.82
CA ASN A 253 12.16 -17.78 17.84
C ASN A 253 10.70 -18.19 17.58
N TYR A 254 10.26 -18.11 16.32
CA TYR A 254 8.85 -18.30 15.97
C TYR A 254 8.56 -19.61 15.22
N GLY A 255 9.58 -20.35 14.81
CA GLY A 255 9.40 -21.65 14.17
C GLY A 255 8.72 -21.58 12.80
N LEU A 256 8.96 -20.53 12.01
CA LEU A 256 8.30 -20.29 10.72
C LEU A 256 8.38 -21.47 9.73
N HIS A 257 9.45 -22.27 9.80
CA HIS A 257 9.67 -23.49 9.01
C HIS A 257 8.69 -24.63 9.35
N ARG A 258 7.93 -24.55 10.44
CA ARG A 258 7.00 -25.59 10.89
C ARG A 258 5.53 -25.25 10.65
N ILE A 259 5.25 -24.05 10.16
CA ILE A 259 3.88 -23.52 10.07
C ILE A 259 3.42 -23.57 8.61
N PRO A 260 2.55 -24.52 8.24
CA PRO A 260 2.00 -24.60 6.89
C PRO A 260 0.83 -23.63 6.71
N ILE A 261 0.64 -23.18 5.47
CA ILE A 261 -0.45 -22.33 5.00
C ILE A 261 -1.36 -23.17 4.11
N GLY A 262 -2.65 -23.16 4.42
CA GLY A 262 -3.67 -23.90 3.70
C GLY A 262 -4.80 -23.01 3.20
N ASP A 263 -5.62 -23.59 2.34
CA ASP A 263 -6.79 -22.95 1.74
C ASP A 263 -8.09 -23.32 2.49
N LYS A 264 -9.26 -22.91 2.01
CA LYS A 264 -10.59 -23.21 2.59
C LYS A 264 -10.84 -24.70 2.88
N LYS A 265 -10.25 -25.60 2.09
CA LYS A 265 -10.31 -27.06 2.27
C LYS A 265 -9.73 -27.53 3.61
N THR A 266 -8.83 -26.74 4.20
CA THR A 266 -8.21 -27.01 5.49
C THR A 266 -9.21 -26.84 6.65
N ASN A 267 -10.19 -25.94 6.51
CA ASN A 267 -11.23 -25.74 7.53
C ASN A 267 -12.14 -26.98 7.65
N THR A 268 -12.39 -27.67 6.54
CA THR A 268 -13.24 -28.87 6.50
C THR A 268 -12.52 -30.16 6.94
N LEU A 269 -11.18 -30.20 6.85
CA LEU A 269 -10.38 -31.39 7.13
C LEU A 269 -9.59 -31.27 8.45
N GLN A 270 -10.03 -30.42 9.36
CA GLN A 270 -9.35 -30.12 10.63
C GLN A 270 -9.05 -31.38 11.47
N ASP A 271 -9.98 -32.34 11.49
CA ASP A 271 -9.87 -33.55 12.32
C ASP A 271 -8.85 -34.56 11.79
N HIS A 272 -8.46 -34.45 10.51
CA HIS A 272 -7.52 -35.36 9.86
C HIS A 272 -6.08 -34.83 9.79
N ILE A 273 -5.82 -33.65 10.35
CA ILE A 273 -4.48 -33.06 10.36
C ILE A 273 -3.60 -33.80 11.39
N PRO A 274 -2.38 -34.23 11.01
CA PRO A 274 -1.45 -34.89 11.94
C PRO A 274 -1.19 -34.08 13.21
N ASP A 275 -1.18 -34.74 14.36
CA ASP A 275 -1.00 -34.13 15.68
C ASP A 275 0.37 -33.46 15.89
N ASP A 276 1.34 -33.74 15.00
CA ASP A 276 2.64 -33.08 14.95
C ASP A 276 2.57 -31.61 14.51
N ILE A 277 1.50 -31.20 13.81
CA ILE A 277 1.31 -29.82 13.33
C ILE A 277 0.51 -29.04 14.38
N ARG A 278 1.24 -28.34 15.24
CA ARG A 278 0.64 -27.57 16.34
C ARG A 278 0.09 -26.21 15.93
N ASN A 279 0.69 -25.57 14.94
CA ASN A 279 0.29 -24.24 14.46
C ASN A 279 0.17 -24.28 12.94
N TYR A 280 -0.96 -23.85 12.40
CA TYR A 280 -1.17 -23.74 10.96
C TYR A 280 -2.22 -22.68 10.62
N PHE A 281 -2.22 -22.26 9.36
CA PHE A 281 -3.18 -21.29 8.83
C PHE A 281 -4.10 -21.93 7.80
N SER A 282 -5.35 -21.46 7.79
CA SER A 282 -6.29 -21.63 6.68
C SER A 282 -6.46 -20.30 5.93
N ASP A 283 -7.55 -20.14 5.17
CA ASP A 283 -7.84 -18.94 4.40
C ASP A 283 -7.93 -17.67 5.28
N SER A 284 -8.61 -17.78 6.41
CA SER A 284 -8.97 -16.65 7.28
C SER A 284 -8.72 -16.93 8.77
N HIS A 285 -8.40 -18.17 9.14
CA HIS A 285 -8.25 -18.58 10.54
C HIS A 285 -6.85 -19.14 10.83
N HIS A 286 -6.38 -18.86 12.04
CA HIS A 286 -5.20 -19.46 12.63
C HIS A 286 -5.64 -20.53 13.64
N TYR A 287 -5.05 -21.71 13.53
CA TYR A 287 -5.30 -22.84 14.40
C TYR A 287 -4.06 -23.10 15.26
N SER A 288 -4.25 -23.04 16.58
CA SER A 288 -3.26 -23.47 17.58
C SER A 288 -3.79 -24.70 18.31
N VAL A 289 -3.17 -25.83 18.04
CA VAL A 289 -3.46 -27.12 18.67
C VAL A 289 -2.48 -27.35 19.81
N ARG A 290 -3.01 -27.62 21.00
CA ARG A 290 -2.24 -28.06 22.17
C ARG A 290 -2.72 -29.44 22.58
N ILE A 291 -1.76 -30.31 22.87
CA ILE A 291 -2.01 -31.64 23.40
C ILE A 291 -1.60 -31.62 24.86
N SER A 292 -2.53 -31.97 25.75
CA SER A 292 -2.27 -32.04 27.18
C SER A 292 -1.19 -33.09 27.45
N LYS A 293 -0.11 -32.71 28.15
CA LYS A 293 0.93 -33.66 28.56
C LYS A 293 0.43 -34.75 29.51
N TYR A 294 -0.66 -34.49 30.23
CA TYR A 294 -1.18 -35.36 31.27
C TYR A 294 -2.30 -36.27 30.77
N SER A 295 -3.21 -35.75 29.95
CA SER A 295 -4.39 -36.47 29.48
C SER A 295 -4.33 -36.91 28.03
N GLY A 296 -3.36 -36.42 27.24
CA GLY A 296 -3.32 -36.65 25.79
C GLY A 296 -4.44 -35.95 25.01
N GLU A 297 -5.35 -35.25 25.68
CA GLU A 297 -6.49 -34.58 25.07
C GLU A 297 -6.06 -33.40 24.18
N LYS A 298 -6.73 -33.29 23.02
CA LYS A 298 -6.48 -32.28 22.00
C LYS A 298 -7.36 -31.06 22.23
N SER A 299 -6.74 -29.91 22.47
CA SER A 299 -7.42 -28.62 22.59
C SER A 299 -6.99 -27.71 21.45
N SER A 300 -7.94 -27.29 20.62
CA SER A 300 -7.71 -26.37 19.51
C SER A 300 -8.25 -24.98 19.81
N ARG A 301 -7.40 -23.96 19.68
CA ARG A 301 -7.78 -22.54 19.71
C ARG A 301 -7.81 -21.99 18.29
N ILE A 302 -8.94 -21.45 17.89
CA ILE A 302 -9.17 -20.84 16.57
C ILE A 302 -9.22 -19.33 16.74
N VAL A 303 -8.45 -18.60 15.93
CA VAL A 303 -8.42 -17.13 15.95
C VAL A 303 -8.53 -16.61 14.52
N ILE A 304 -9.40 -15.63 14.28
CA ILE A 304 -9.50 -14.98 12.98
C ILE A 304 -8.25 -14.12 12.74
N VAL A 305 -7.63 -14.30 11.58
CA VAL A 305 -6.42 -13.55 11.18
C VAL A 305 -6.82 -12.15 10.74
N LYS A 306 -6.23 -11.14 11.37
CA LYS A 306 -6.45 -9.73 10.99
C LYS A 306 -5.69 -9.39 9.71
N PRO A 307 -6.16 -8.44 8.90
CA PRO A 307 -5.40 -7.95 7.75
C PRO A 307 -4.06 -7.37 8.20
N SER A 308 -3.03 -7.54 7.37
CA SER A 308 -1.69 -6.99 7.61
C SER A 308 -1.71 -5.47 7.57
N VAL A 309 -0.93 -4.84 8.44
CA VAL A 309 -0.79 -3.38 8.52
C VAL A 309 0.67 -2.95 8.40
N LEU A 310 1.60 -3.69 9.02
CA LEU A 310 3.04 -3.40 8.96
C LEU A 310 3.72 -4.00 7.73
N LEU A 311 3.28 -5.18 7.29
CA LEU A 311 3.85 -5.89 6.13
C LEU A 311 3.04 -5.69 4.84
N ALA A 312 1.99 -4.86 4.90
CA ALA A 312 1.23 -4.45 3.73
C ALA A 312 2.11 -3.65 2.75
N GLY A 313 2.28 -4.16 1.53
CA GLY A 313 3.19 -3.59 0.52
C GLY A 313 4.60 -4.16 0.60
N SER A 314 4.77 -5.46 0.33
CA SER A 314 6.08 -6.09 0.26
C SER A 314 6.94 -5.50 -0.84
N THR A 315 8.23 -5.34 -0.55
CA THR A 315 9.18 -4.68 -1.45
C THR A 315 10.43 -5.51 -1.56
N ASN A 316 10.63 -6.14 -2.71
CA ASN A 316 11.83 -6.94 -2.90
C ASN A 316 13.02 -6.03 -3.24
N GLN A 317 13.91 -5.82 -2.27
CA GLN A 317 15.08 -4.95 -2.41
C GLN A 317 16.03 -5.44 -3.53
N ALA A 318 16.07 -6.74 -3.81
CA ALA A 318 16.85 -7.31 -4.90
C ALA A 318 16.27 -6.87 -6.26
N LEU A 319 14.94 -6.95 -6.43
CA LEU A 319 14.23 -6.50 -7.62
C LEU A 319 14.38 -4.99 -7.85
N ILE A 320 14.33 -4.17 -6.79
CA ILE A 320 14.61 -2.73 -6.92
C ILE A 320 16.01 -2.50 -7.49
N THR A 321 17.00 -3.21 -6.96
CA THR A 321 18.40 -3.05 -7.39
C THR A 321 18.59 -3.52 -8.84
N GLU A 322 17.90 -4.58 -9.23
CA GLU A 322 17.88 -5.11 -10.59
C GLU A 322 17.20 -4.14 -11.56
N TYR A 323 16.00 -3.65 -11.23
CA TYR A 323 15.31 -2.63 -12.04
C TYR A 323 16.14 -1.36 -12.17
N ARG A 324 16.81 -0.93 -11.11
CA ARG A 324 17.70 0.25 -11.16
C ARG A 324 18.86 0.03 -12.13
N LYS A 325 19.51 -1.15 -12.08
CA LYS A 325 20.57 -1.52 -13.04
C LYS A 325 20.04 -1.60 -14.47
N SER A 326 18.84 -2.14 -14.67
CA SER A 326 18.20 -2.23 -15.98
C SER A 326 17.85 -0.86 -16.55
N VAL A 327 17.27 0.04 -15.75
CA VAL A 327 16.98 1.43 -16.14
C VAL A 327 18.28 2.18 -16.50
N MET A 328 19.36 1.99 -15.75
CA MET A 328 20.66 2.58 -16.09
C MET A 328 21.20 2.07 -17.43
N LYS A 329 21.16 0.75 -17.66
CA LYS A 329 21.58 0.15 -18.95
C LYS A 329 20.74 0.66 -20.12
N GLU A 330 19.42 0.80 -19.94
CA GLU A 330 18.53 1.35 -20.97
C GLU A 330 18.81 2.84 -21.21
N ALA A 331 19.08 3.63 -20.17
CA ALA A 331 19.44 5.03 -20.29
C ALA A 331 20.78 5.22 -21.05
N ASP A 332 21.78 4.39 -20.77
CA ASP A 332 23.07 4.42 -21.49
C ASP A 332 22.90 4.08 -22.97
N LYS A 333 22.06 3.10 -23.29
CA LYS A 333 21.72 2.75 -24.68
C LYS A 333 21.01 3.90 -25.40
N ILE A 334 20.01 4.51 -24.76
CA ILE A 334 19.30 5.67 -25.31
C ILE A 334 20.27 6.83 -25.59
N ASN A 335 21.21 7.09 -24.68
CA ASN A 335 22.19 8.15 -24.87
C ASN A 335 23.12 7.86 -26.07
N LYS A 336 23.54 6.60 -26.26
CA LYS A 336 24.30 6.20 -27.46
C LYS A 336 23.49 6.41 -28.75
N THR A 337 22.25 5.92 -28.79
CA THR A 337 21.38 6.10 -29.97
C THR A 337 21.08 7.58 -30.26
N LYS A 338 20.97 8.44 -29.23
CA LYS A 338 20.85 9.89 -29.42
C LYS A 338 22.09 10.52 -30.06
N LEU A 339 23.28 10.08 -29.67
CA LEU A 339 24.52 10.54 -30.29
C LEU A 339 24.58 10.12 -31.76
N ASP A 340 24.22 8.86 -32.07
CA ASP A 340 24.16 8.36 -33.45
C ASP A 340 23.17 9.19 -34.29
N ILE A 341 21.98 9.52 -33.76
CA ILE A 341 21.02 10.39 -34.44
C ILE A 341 21.59 11.79 -34.70
N MET A 342 22.34 12.36 -33.76
CA MET A 342 22.98 13.67 -33.96
C MET A 342 24.05 13.62 -35.05
N GLU A 343 24.87 12.57 -35.09
CA GLU A 343 25.86 12.36 -36.16
C GLU A 343 25.20 12.21 -37.52
N GLN A 344 24.13 11.42 -37.63
CA GLN A 344 23.40 11.24 -38.89
C GLN A 344 22.68 12.52 -39.35
N LYS A 345 22.12 13.31 -38.43
CA LYS A 345 21.55 14.65 -38.76
C LYS A 345 22.63 15.62 -39.23
N ALA A 346 23.82 15.59 -38.64
CA ALA A 346 24.94 16.41 -39.07
C ALA A 346 25.41 16.01 -40.49
N ALA A 347 25.56 14.71 -40.76
CA ALA A 347 25.92 14.18 -42.08
C ALA A 347 24.90 14.57 -43.16
N MET A 348 23.60 14.49 -42.84
CA MET A 348 22.52 14.95 -43.74
C MET A 348 22.62 16.44 -44.04
N GLY A 349 22.87 17.27 -43.03
CA GLY A 349 23.03 18.72 -43.21
C GLY A 349 24.29 19.11 -44.00
N VAL A 350 25.32 18.26 -44.06
CA VAL A 350 26.46 18.44 -44.97
C VAL A 350 26.05 18.10 -46.40
N ALA A 351 25.41 16.94 -46.61
CA ALA A 351 24.94 16.50 -47.93
C ALA A 351 23.93 17.49 -48.57
N GLU A 352 23.03 18.08 -47.78
CA GLU A 352 22.09 19.11 -48.26
C GLU A 352 22.79 20.40 -48.73
N ARG A 353 23.87 20.80 -48.05
CA ARG A 353 24.69 21.96 -48.44
C ARG A 353 25.40 21.71 -49.77
N GLU A 354 26.03 20.54 -49.92
CA GLU A 354 26.68 20.12 -51.17
C GLU A 354 25.69 20.09 -52.35
N ILE A 355 24.46 19.61 -52.14
CA ILE A 355 23.42 19.64 -53.18
C ILE A 355 23.04 21.06 -53.56
N ASN A 356 22.93 21.98 -52.60
CA ASN A 356 22.61 23.38 -52.91
C ASN A 356 23.74 24.07 -53.70
N GLU A 357 24.99 23.74 -53.43
CA GLU A 357 26.15 24.22 -54.20
C GLU A 357 26.16 23.65 -55.62
N LEU A 358 25.95 22.34 -55.79
CA LEU A 358 25.85 21.73 -57.12
C LEU A 358 24.66 22.28 -57.92
N ARG A 359 23.55 22.59 -57.25
CA ARG A 359 22.38 23.24 -57.87
C ARG A 359 22.67 24.69 -58.30
N SER A 360 23.50 25.44 -57.57
CA SER A 360 23.86 26.81 -57.95
C SER A 360 24.82 26.81 -59.14
N GLN A 361 25.82 25.94 -59.14
CA GLN A 361 26.73 25.73 -60.26
C GLN A 361 25.97 25.35 -61.54
N LYS A 362 25.03 24.39 -61.44
CA LYS A 362 24.16 24.02 -62.54
C LYS A 362 23.39 25.22 -63.11
N ARG A 363 22.78 26.05 -62.26
CA ARG A 363 22.01 27.22 -62.73
C ARG A 363 22.87 28.23 -63.48
N ASN A 364 24.10 28.47 -63.03
CA ASN A 364 25.01 29.39 -63.69
C ASN A 364 25.43 28.86 -65.07
N MET A 365 25.77 27.56 -65.15
CA MET A 365 26.16 26.92 -66.41
C MET A 365 24.98 26.85 -67.41
N ASP A 366 23.76 26.57 -66.94
CA ASP A 366 22.56 26.60 -67.78
C ASP A 366 22.30 28.00 -68.34
N GLN A 367 22.55 29.07 -67.57
CA GLN A 367 22.44 30.46 -68.04
C GLN A 367 23.48 30.81 -69.11
N GLU A 368 24.74 30.36 -68.94
CA GLU A 368 25.80 30.53 -69.94
C GLU A 368 25.51 29.75 -71.22
N LEU A 369 24.97 28.53 -71.11
CA LEU A 369 24.54 27.75 -72.27
C LEU A 369 23.44 28.47 -73.06
N GLN A 370 22.50 29.08 -72.35
CA GLN A 370 21.38 29.80 -72.96
C GLN A 370 21.82 31.10 -73.65
N SER A 371 22.81 31.81 -73.11
CA SER A 371 23.38 33.01 -73.74
C SER A 371 24.16 32.68 -75.02
N LEU A 372 24.91 31.58 -75.04
CA LEU A 372 25.61 31.09 -76.22
C LEU A 372 24.64 30.65 -77.34
N ARG A 373 23.59 29.89 -76.99
CA ARG A 373 22.55 29.45 -77.93
C ARG A 373 21.79 30.62 -78.55
N THR A 374 21.49 31.66 -77.77
CA THR A 374 20.84 32.88 -78.26
C THR A 374 21.78 33.74 -79.12
N GLY A 375 23.09 33.72 -78.88
CA GLY A 375 24.09 34.33 -79.75
C GLY A 375 24.17 33.66 -81.13
N ARG A 376 24.18 32.32 -81.16
CA ARG A 376 24.24 31.53 -82.41
C ARG A 376 23.00 31.71 -83.31
N THR A 377 21.82 31.74 -82.72
CA THR A 377 20.58 31.99 -83.46
C THR A 377 20.56 33.39 -84.08
N LYS A 378 21.08 34.41 -83.38
CA LYS A 378 21.24 35.76 -83.94
C LYS A 378 22.23 35.80 -85.11
N LEU A 379 23.36 35.09 -85.02
CA LEU A 379 24.35 35.03 -86.10
C LEU A 379 23.77 34.39 -87.38
N LYS A 380 22.94 33.34 -87.21
CA LYS A 380 22.26 32.68 -88.34
C LYS A 380 21.29 33.64 -89.06
N MET A 381 20.48 34.39 -88.33
CA MET A 381 19.56 35.37 -88.94
C MET A 381 20.29 36.46 -89.71
N ARG A 382 21.45 36.94 -89.23
CA ARG A 382 22.22 38.00 -89.91
C ARG A 382 22.87 37.53 -91.21
N LYS A 383 23.27 36.26 -91.31
CA LYS A 383 23.74 35.68 -92.58
C LYS A 383 22.62 35.56 -93.60
N GLU A 384 21.43 35.19 -93.17
CA GLU A 384 20.25 35.12 -94.03
C GLU A 384 19.81 36.53 -94.52
N GLU A 385 19.98 37.58 -93.70
CA GLU A 385 19.73 38.98 -94.11
C GLU A 385 20.67 39.45 -95.23
N LEU A 386 21.96 39.08 -95.20
CA LEU A 386 22.95 39.47 -96.23
C LEU A 386 22.60 38.87 -97.61
N ASP A 387 22.14 37.62 -97.64
CA ASP A 387 21.76 36.88 -98.85
C ASP A 387 20.49 37.42 -99.55
N VAL A 388 19.64 38.12 -98.80
CA VAL A 388 18.43 38.76 -99.33
C VAL A 388 18.77 40.08 -100.01
N PHE A 389 19.70 40.87 -99.46
CA PHE A 389 20.11 42.16 -100.02
C PHE A 389 20.87 42.08 -101.36
N ILE A 390 21.54 40.95 -101.63
CA ILE A 390 22.24 40.72 -102.90
C ILE A 390 21.25 40.39 -104.04
N ARG A 391 20.09 39.81 -103.72
CA ARG A 391 19.10 39.33 -104.70
C ARG A 391 18.10 40.37 -105.18
N GLU A 392 17.91 41.48 -104.46
CA GLU A 392 16.95 42.51 -104.85
C GLU A 392 17.58 43.53 -105.84
N GLY A 393 17.15 43.46 -107.09
CA GLY A 393 17.46 44.43 -108.16
C GLY A 393 16.71 45.76 -108.03
N ALA A 394 17.22 46.79 -108.73
CA ALA A 394 16.82 48.20 -108.61
C ALA A 394 15.31 48.47 -108.79
N ILE A 395 14.77 49.40 -107.99
CA ILE A 395 13.34 49.77 -107.96
C ILE A 395 13.14 51.27 -108.25
N ASP A 396 12.10 51.53 -109.05
CA ASP A 396 11.70 52.81 -109.64
C ASP A 396 10.88 53.70 -108.65
N PRO A 397 11.12 55.03 -108.53
CA PRO A 397 10.71 55.85 -107.37
C PRO A 397 9.22 56.25 -107.29
N GLU A 398 8.43 56.13 -108.36
CA GLU A 398 7.08 56.71 -108.40
C GLU A 398 5.99 55.80 -107.76
N LEU A 399 6.19 54.48 -107.79
CA LEU A 399 5.26 53.48 -107.23
C LEU A 399 5.29 53.40 -105.70
N GLU A 400 6.35 53.92 -105.07
CA GLU A 400 6.52 53.85 -103.62
C GLU A 400 5.85 54.98 -102.84
N LYS A 401 5.68 56.16 -103.44
CA LYS A 401 4.96 57.28 -102.79
C LYS A 401 3.52 56.91 -102.44
N VAL A 402 2.84 56.20 -103.33
CA VAL A 402 1.44 55.75 -103.13
C VAL A 402 1.35 54.60 -102.11
N LYS A 403 2.33 53.69 -102.08
CA LYS A 403 2.41 52.60 -101.08
C LYS A 403 2.75 53.14 -99.69
N ALA A 404 3.58 54.18 -99.58
CA ALA A 404 3.94 54.81 -98.32
C ALA A 404 2.74 55.51 -97.66
N GLN A 405 1.91 56.22 -98.43
CA GLN A 405 0.70 56.86 -97.89
C GLN A 405 -0.34 55.85 -97.37
N LYS A 406 -0.55 54.72 -98.06
CA LYS A 406 -1.42 53.63 -97.57
C LYS A 406 -0.87 52.98 -96.29
N LYS A 407 0.44 52.71 -96.22
CA LYS A 407 1.08 52.15 -95.03
C LYS A 407 0.99 53.08 -93.81
N ILE A 408 1.12 54.40 -94.00
CA ILE A 408 0.99 55.36 -92.90
C ILE A 408 -0.43 55.34 -92.33
N ALA A 409 -1.47 55.26 -93.17
CA ALA A 409 -2.85 55.18 -92.71
C ALA A 409 -3.14 53.89 -91.91
N GLU A 410 -2.61 52.74 -92.35
CA GLU A 410 -2.73 51.46 -91.63
C GLU A 410 -1.96 51.48 -90.30
N LEU A 411 -0.78 52.10 -90.26
CA LEU A 411 0.02 52.23 -89.04
C LEU A 411 -0.68 53.10 -87.99
N VAL A 412 -1.30 54.22 -88.39
CA VAL A 412 -2.06 55.07 -87.47
C VAL A 412 -3.25 54.33 -86.85
N VAL A 413 -3.95 53.50 -87.63
CA VAL A 413 -5.05 52.66 -87.11
C VAL A 413 -4.53 51.62 -86.12
N ASN A 414 -3.36 51.04 -86.36
CA ASN A 414 -2.74 50.09 -85.44
C ASN A 414 -2.26 50.75 -84.14
N VAL A 415 -1.70 51.96 -84.20
CA VAL A 415 -1.34 52.75 -83.02
C VAL A 415 -2.58 53.06 -82.17
N CYS A 416 -3.69 53.45 -82.78
CA CYS A 416 -4.94 53.68 -82.05
C CYS A 416 -5.48 52.41 -81.38
N LYS A 417 -5.34 51.24 -82.03
CA LYS A 417 -5.70 49.94 -81.44
C LYS A 417 -4.78 49.56 -80.28
N ASP A 418 -3.47 49.74 -80.43
CA ASP A 418 -2.49 49.42 -79.39
C ASP A 418 -2.62 50.35 -78.19
N GLN A 419 -2.91 51.63 -78.40
CA GLN A 419 -3.20 52.58 -77.33
C GLN A 419 -4.49 52.22 -76.56
N SER A 420 -5.53 51.77 -77.27
CA SER A 420 -6.75 51.25 -76.64
C SER A 420 -6.47 50.00 -75.81
N ASN A 421 -5.64 49.09 -76.32
CA ASN A 421 -5.21 47.90 -75.61
C ASN A 421 -4.41 48.26 -74.34
N VAL A 422 -3.43 49.16 -74.43
CA VAL A 422 -2.62 49.63 -73.27
C VAL A 422 -3.53 50.23 -72.19
N ASN A 423 -4.52 51.04 -72.56
CA ASN A 423 -5.52 51.56 -71.63
C ASN A 423 -6.34 50.43 -70.97
N GLY A 424 -6.69 49.37 -71.70
CA GLY A 424 -7.32 48.18 -71.15
C GLY A 424 -6.44 47.46 -70.10
N TYR A 425 -5.14 47.29 -70.38
CA TYR A 425 -4.22 46.68 -69.42
C TYR A 425 -3.96 47.56 -68.19
N LEU A 426 -3.91 48.88 -68.36
CA LEU A 426 -3.78 49.83 -67.25
C LEU A 426 -5.01 49.77 -66.34
N LYS A 427 -6.23 49.70 -66.90
CA LYS A 427 -7.45 49.45 -66.13
C LYS A 427 -7.39 48.12 -65.37
N ASN A 428 -7.03 47.03 -66.06
CA ASN A 428 -6.89 45.72 -65.42
C ASN A 428 -5.83 45.70 -64.31
N TYR A 429 -4.74 46.45 -64.47
CA TYR A 429 -3.68 46.59 -63.47
C TYR A 429 -4.18 47.39 -62.26
N GLN A 430 -4.89 48.50 -62.47
CA GLN A 430 -5.55 49.26 -61.41
C GLN A 430 -6.57 48.38 -60.66
N ASP A 431 -7.41 47.63 -61.36
CA ASP A 431 -8.38 46.72 -60.76
C ASP A 431 -7.71 45.60 -59.95
N SER A 432 -6.56 45.11 -60.41
CA SER A 432 -5.77 44.11 -59.70
C SER A 432 -5.11 44.68 -58.44
N LEU A 433 -4.64 45.93 -58.49
CA LEU A 433 -4.09 46.65 -57.34
C LEU A 433 -5.17 46.88 -56.27
N VAL A 434 -6.36 47.34 -56.69
CA VAL A 434 -7.52 47.54 -55.82
C VAL A 434 -7.98 46.20 -55.22
N ARG A 435 -8.03 45.13 -56.01
CA ARG A 435 -8.34 43.79 -55.48
C ARG A 435 -7.32 43.31 -54.46
N ASN A 436 -6.02 43.52 -54.70
CA ASN A 436 -4.98 43.13 -53.77
C ASN A 436 -5.04 43.93 -52.45
N SER A 437 -5.24 45.25 -52.52
CA SER A 437 -5.41 46.07 -51.31
C SER A 437 -6.67 45.66 -50.53
N LEU A 438 -7.77 45.35 -51.21
CA LEU A 438 -9.00 44.86 -50.60
C LEU A 438 -8.80 43.47 -49.97
N CYS A 439 -8.06 42.56 -50.59
CA CYS A 439 -7.69 41.27 -50.01
C CYS A 439 -6.81 41.41 -48.77
N LYS A 440 -5.84 42.32 -48.77
CA LYS A 440 -5.01 42.64 -47.59
C LYS A 440 -5.87 43.16 -46.44
N LEU A 441 -6.81 44.07 -46.73
CA LEU A 441 -7.75 44.60 -45.74
C LEU A 441 -8.65 43.49 -45.18
N LYS A 442 -9.25 42.66 -46.03
CA LYS A 442 -10.05 41.48 -45.62
C LYS A 442 -9.25 40.54 -44.73
N ARG A 443 -8.00 40.23 -45.09
CA ARG A 443 -7.11 39.39 -44.27
C ARG A 443 -6.85 40.02 -42.90
N SER A 444 -6.59 41.32 -42.85
CA SER A 444 -6.40 42.05 -41.58
C SER A 444 -7.65 42.00 -40.71
N MET A 445 -8.85 42.16 -41.29
CA MET A 445 -10.12 42.07 -40.57
C MET A 445 -10.36 40.66 -40.02
N VAL A 446 -10.14 39.62 -40.83
CA VAL A 446 -10.27 38.22 -40.39
C VAL A 446 -9.28 37.90 -39.28
N GLN A 447 -8.04 38.38 -39.38
CA GLN A 447 -7.04 38.20 -38.33
C GLN A 447 -7.47 38.85 -37.01
N ALA A 448 -8.01 40.06 -37.06
CA ALA A 448 -8.51 40.75 -35.88
C ALA A 448 -9.69 40.00 -35.22
N VAL A 449 -10.62 39.49 -36.04
CA VAL A 449 -11.75 38.67 -35.56
C VAL A 449 -11.26 37.36 -34.94
N LEU A 450 -10.28 36.69 -35.57
CA LEU A 450 -9.70 35.45 -35.07
C LEU A 450 -9.06 35.66 -33.69
N VAL A 451 -8.26 36.72 -33.53
CA VAL A 451 -7.64 37.07 -32.23
C VAL A 451 -8.71 37.33 -31.17
N LYS A 452 -9.77 38.08 -31.51
CA LYS A 452 -10.89 38.34 -30.58
C LYS A 452 -11.59 37.03 -30.18
N LYS A 453 -11.84 36.13 -31.14
CA LYS A 453 -12.47 34.82 -30.87
C LYS A 453 -11.58 33.90 -30.04
N GLN A 454 -10.28 33.93 -30.25
CA GLN A 454 -9.31 33.19 -29.43
C GLN A 454 -9.29 33.70 -27.98
N GLN A 455 -9.34 35.03 -27.79
CA GLN A 455 -9.44 35.63 -26.45
C GLN A 455 -10.76 35.25 -25.76
N GLU A 456 -11.90 35.36 -26.47
CA GLU A 456 -13.21 34.93 -25.95
C GLU A 456 -13.22 33.45 -25.55
N SER A 457 -12.63 32.58 -26.39
CA SER A 457 -12.50 31.14 -26.11
C SER A 457 -11.62 30.87 -24.88
N ALA A 458 -10.49 31.56 -24.75
CA ALA A 458 -9.60 31.43 -23.59
C ALA A 458 -10.30 31.88 -22.28
N VAL A 459 -11.05 32.97 -22.32
CA VAL A 459 -11.85 33.43 -21.16
C VAL A 459 -12.95 32.43 -20.82
N ALA A 460 -13.67 31.91 -21.82
CA ALA A 460 -14.69 30.89 -21.61
C ALA A 460 -14.11 29.60 -21.01
N SER A 461 -12.95 29.15 -21.50
CA SER A 461 -12.25 27.98 -20.97
C SER A 461 -11.84 28.17 -19.51
N LYS A 462 -11.31 29.35 -19.13
CA LYS A 462 -11.00 29.67 -17.73
C LYS A 462 -12.25 29.62 -16.84
N LYS A 463 -13.38 30.20 -17.29
CA LYS A 463 -14.64 30.15 -16.54
C LYS A 463 -15.14 28.72 -16.33
N VAL A 464 -15.02 27.85 -17.33
CA VAL A 464 -15.39 26.43 -17.21
C VAL A 464 -14.52 25.74 -16.16
N GLU A 465 -13.22 26.01 -16.14
CA GLU A 465 -12.31 25.45 -15.15
C GLU A 465 -12.61 25.94 -13.72
N ASP A 466 -12.91 27.24 -13.58
CA ASP A 466 -13.33 27.81 -12.29
C ASP A 466 -14.65 27.19 -11.80
N PHE A 467 -15.63 26.98 -12.68
CA PHE A 467 -16.89 26.32 -12.33
C PHE A 467 -16.71 24.85 -11.96
N LYS A 468 -15.83 24.11 -12.66
CA LYS A 468 -15.49 22.73 -12.26
C LYS A 468 -14.88 22.67 -10.87
N ARG A 469 -13.97 23.59 -10.54
CA ARG A 469 -13.39 23.69 -9.19
C ARG A 469 -14.46 24.01 -8.14
N MET A 470 -15.39 24.91 -8.44
CA MET A 470 -16.51 25.21 -7.54
C MET A 470 -17.43 23.99 -7.33
N LEU A 471 -17.71 23.22 -8.39
CA LEU A 471 -18.52 22.01 -8.32
C LEU A 471 -17.85 20.96 -7.43
N LEU A 472 -16.56 20.67 -7.66
CA LEU A 472 -15.78 19.73 -6.83
C LEU A 472 -15.80 20.13 -5.34
N ASN A 473 -15.59 21.41 -5.04
CA ASN A 473 -15.65 21.91 -3.67
C ASN A 473 -17.05 21.76 -3.05
N ALA A 474 -18.11 21.96 -3.84
CA ALA A 474 -19.49 21.77 -3.38
C ALA A 474 -19.80 20.28 -3.16
N GLU A 475 -19.37 19.39 -4.05
CA GLU A 475 -19.51 17.94 -3.92
C GLU A 475 -18.79 17.42 -2.67
N GLU A 476 -17.56 17.88 -2.40
CA GLU A 476 -16.85 17.52 -1.17
C GLU A 476 -17.59 18.01 0.09
N LYS A 477 -18.16 19.22 0.07
CA LYS A 477 -18.96 19.73 1.20
C LYS A 477 -20.20 18.86 1.43
N VAL A 478 -20.91 18.50 0.36
CA VAL A 478 -22.08 17.62 0.44
C VAL A 478 -21.67 16.24 0.97
N GLN A 479 -20.57 15.66 0.49
CA GLN A 479 -20.09 14.37 1.00
C GLN A 479 -19.73 14.43 2.48
N ARG A 480 -19.05 15.49 2.93
CA ARG A 480 -18.74 15.70 4.35
C ARG A 480 -20.01 15.75 5.20
N VAL A 481 -20.97 16.60 4.81
CA VAL A 481 -22.25 16.74 5.51
C VAL A 481 -23.04 15.43 5.48
N GLN A 482 -22.98 14.66 4.40
CA GLN A 482 -23.67 13.37 4.29
C GLN A 482 -23.04 12.29 5.18
N ILE A 483 -21.72 12.29 5.34
CA ILE A 483 -21.03 11.41 6.28
C ILE A 483 -21.36 11.80 7.72
N GLU A 484 -21.34 13.09 8.05
CA GLU A 484 -21.74 13.60 9.36
C GLU A 484 -23.19 13.26 9.68
N TYR A 485 -24.10 13.47 8.72
CA TYR A 485 -25.49 13.07 8.83
C TYR A 485 -25.65 11.57 9.09
N LYS A 486 -24.97 10.71 8.31
CA LYS A 486 -25.03 9.25 8.51
C LYS A 486 -24.53 8.85 9.90
N ARG A 487 -23.42 9.43 10.37
CA ARG A 487 -22.88 9.18 11.72
C ARG A 487 -23.83 9.64 12.81
N ALA A 488 -24.36 10.86 12.70
CA ALA A 488 -25.33 11.40 13.65
C ALA A 488 -26.62 10.55 13.67
N HIS A 489 -27.09 10.11 12.51
CA HIS A 489 -28.27 9.27 12.36
C HIS A 489 -28.06 7.86 12.95
N GLU A 490 -26.92 7.22 12.68
CA GLU A 490 -26.57 5.92 13.27
C GLU A 490 -26.43 6.00 14.80
N ASN A 491 -25.81 7.08 15.31
CA ASN A 491 -25.69 7.30 16.75
C ASN A 491 -27.07 7.53 17.38
N ALA A 492 -27.93 8.32 16.75
CA ALA A 492 -29.31 8.51 17.20
C ALA A 492 -30.07 7.17 17.23
N LEU A 493 -30.02 6.38 16.16
CA LEU A 493 -30.64 5.04 16.09
C LEU A 493 -30.16 4.10 17.20
N LYS A 494 -28.86 4.11 17.53
CA LYS A 494 -28.32 3.31 18.63
C LYS A 494 -28.86 3.75 19.99
N GLN A 495 -29.00 5.06 20.20
CA GLN A 495 -29.51 5.62 21.46
C GLN A 495 -31.03 5.48 21.61
N THR A 496 -31.74 5.21 20.53
CA THR A 496 -33.21 5.09 20.51
C THR A 496 -33.71 3.65 20.29
N ASP A 497 -32.86 2.65 20.52
CA ASP A 497 -33.15 1.22 20.32
C ASP A 497 -33.65 0.88 18.90
N GLY A 498 -33.12 1.57 17.88
CA GLY A 498 -33.47 1.38 16.47
C GLY A 498 -34.78 2.03 16.04
N LEU A 499 -35.40 2.84 16.90
CA LEU A 499 -36.64 3.56 16.60
C LEU A 499 -36.35 4.91 15.95
N SER A 500 -36.96 5.14 14.78
CA SER A 500 -36.84 6.40 14.04
C SER A 500 -37.84 7.43 14.57
N PRO A 501 -37.57 8.76 14.46
CA PRO A 501 -38.51 9.81 14.86
C PRO A 501 -39.90 9.75 14.18
N LYS A 502 -40.02 8.98 13.10
CA LYS A 502 -41.28 8.74 12.37
C LYS A 502 -42.09 7.57 12.92
N ASP A 503 -41.51 6.73 13.78
CA ASP A 503 -42.18 5.54 14.32
C ASP A 503 -43.11 5.92 15.48
N ALA A 504 -44.32 5.37 15.48
CA ALA A 504 -45.31 5.65 16.52
C ALA A 504 -44.85 5.21 17.94
N ALA A 505 -43.95 4.23 18.01
CA ALA A 505 -43.35 3.76 19.26
C ALA A 505 -42.27 4.71 19.81
N PHE A 506 -41.60 5.49 18.94
CA PHE A 506 -40.64 6.53 19.36
C PHE A 506 -41.36 7.67 20.09
N LYS A 507 -42.47 8.16 19.51
CA LYS A 507 -43.30 9.21 20.12
C LYS A 507 -43.81 8.78 21.50
N ARG A 508 -44.37 7.58 21.63
CA ARG A 508 -44.89 7.12 22.93
C ARG A 508 -43.85 7.04 24.06
N LYS A 509 -42.59 6.73 23.76
CA LYS A 509 -41.53 6.58 24.78
C LYS A 509 -40.76 7.87 25.06
N TYR A 510 -40.48 8.67 24.04
CA TYR A 510 -39.52 9.76 24.15
C TYR A 510 -40.14 11.17 24.04
N GLU A 511 -41.40 11.31 23.61
CA GLU A 511 -42.05 12.63 23.39
C GLU A 511 -42.11 13.49 24.66
N GLN A 512 -42.33 12.90 25.84
CA GLN A 512 -42.30 13.64 27.11
C GLN A 512 -40.89 14.14 27.47
N HIS A 513 -39.85 13.38 27.15
CA HIS A 513 -38.46 13.76 27.40
C HIS A 513 -37.98 14.83 26.42
N PHE A 514 -38.32 14.71 25.13
CA PHE A 514 -37.99 15.72 24.13
C PHE A 514 -38.79 17.02 24.31
N ALA A 515 -40.02 16.97 24.83
CA ALA A 515 -40.79 18.19 25.14
C ALA A 515 -40.21 19.01 26.30
N SER A 516 -39.43 18.39 27.19
CA SER A 516 -38.72 19.09 28.27
C SER A 516 -37.43 19.77 27.82
N LEU A 517 -36.97 19.50 26.59
CA LEU A 517 -35.72 20.02 26.04
C LEU A 517 -35.96 21.28 25.19
N PRO A 518 -35.00 22.21 25.12
CA PRO A 518 -35.08 23.37 24.24
C PRO A 518 -35.16 22.98 22.75
N ASN A 519 -35.95 23.73 21.96
CA ASN A 519 -36.12 23.49 20.52
C ASN A 519 -35.02 24.12 19.63
N SER A 520 -33.98 24.71 20.22
CA SER A 520 -32.86 25.35 19.50
C SER A 520 -31.57 24.55 19.71
N LEU A 521 -30.82 24.31 18.63
CA LEU A 521 -29.55 23.56 18.68
C LEU A 521 -28.54 24.22 19.62
N ASP A 522 -28.42 25.54 19.57
CA ASP A 522 -27.47 26.27 20.41
C ASP A 522 -27.76 26.11 21.91
N MET A 523 -29.06 26.11 22.29
CA MET A 523 -29.48 25.92 23.67
C MET A 523 -29.30 24.47 24.13
N LEU A 524 -29.40 23.50 23.22
CA LEU A 524 -29.15 22.09 23.51
C LEU A 524 -27.65 21.84 23.73
N ASP A 525 -26.78 22.44 22.92
CA ASP A 525 -25.34 22.33 23.09
C ASP A 525 -24.86 22.97 24.41
N GLU A 526 -25.47 24.09 24.80
CA GLU A 526 -25.21 24.73 26.09
C GLU A 526 -25.64 23.84 27.28
N GLU A 527 -26.80 23.19 27.18
CA GLU A 527 -27.29 22.26 28.21
C GLU A 527 -26.45 20.97 28.26
N ILE A 528 -26.01 20.45 27.12
CA ILE A 528 -25.06 19.32 27.05
C ILE A 528 -23.75 19.70 27.73
N SER A 529 -23.22 20.90 27.44
CA SER A 529 -22.00 21.40 28.08
C SER A 529 -22.16 21.50 29.59
N ASN A 530 -23.27 22.06 30.08
CA ASN A 530 -23.58 22.17 31.51
C ASN A 530 -23.70 20.80 32.18
N LEU A 531 -24.39 19.84 31.56
CA LEU A 531 -24.54 18.49 32.07
C LEU A 531 -23.23 17.72 32.07
N THR A 532 -22.39 17.91 31.04
CA THR A 532 -21.07 17.29 30.94
C THR A 532 -20.14 17.85 32.03
N ALA A 533 -20.11 19.18 32.21
CA ALA A 533 -19.35 19.82 33.28
C ALA A 533 -19.82 19.35 34.67
N ARG A 534 -21.14 19.16 34.86
CA ARG A 534 -21.70 18.61 36.09
C ARG A 534 -21.32 17.14 36.30
N ALA A 535 -21.30 16.33 35.24
CA ALA A 535 -20.88 14.93 35.28
C ALA A 535 -19.38 14.81 35.61
N ASP A 536 -18.54 15.66 35.01
CA ASP A 536 -17.10 15.72 35.28
C ASP A 536 -16.81 16.14 36.73
N CYS A 537 -17.55 17.10 37.26
CA CYS A 537 -17.50 17.47 38.68
C CYS A 537 -17.91 16.31 39.61
N LEU A 538 -18.80 15.41 39.17
CA LEU A 538 -19.23 14.23 39.94
C LEU A 538 -18.26 13.03 39.77
N ALA A 539 -17.55 12.93 38.64
CA ALA A 539 -16.66 11.82 38.31
C ALA A 539 -15.43 11.72 39.23
N GLY A 540 -15.03 12.83 39.87
CA GLY A 540 -13.92 12.85 40.84
C GLY A 540 -14.19 12.09 42.15
N GLY A 541 -15.44 11.69 42.44
CA GLY A 541 -15.82 11.25 43.80
C GLY A 541 -16.24 9.77 44.00
N ARG A 542 -16.33 8.91 42.98
CA ARG A 542 -17.09 7.63 43.16
C ARG A 542 -16.51 6.34 42.58
N ILE A 543 -15.26 6.30 42.11
CA ILE A 543 -14.66 5.01 41.72
C ILE A 543 -14.08 4.29 42.95
N SER A 544 -13.39 5.03 43.84
CA SER A 544 -12.85 4.48 45.10
C SER A 544 -13.94 3.90 46.01
N VAL A 545 -15.09 4.57 46.09
CA VAL A 545 -16.22 4.13 46.94
C VAL A 545 -16.85 2.83 46.43
N LEU A 546 -16.95 2.66 45.10
CA LEU A 546 -17.46 1.42 44.51
C LEU A 546 -16.47 0.27 44.68
N GLU A 547 -15.17 0.53 44.52
CA GLU A 547 -14.13 -0.47 44.77
C GLU A 547 -14.06 -0.89 46.25
N GLU A 548 -14.21 0.05 47.18
CA GLU A 548 -14.30 -0.24 48.61
C GLU A 548 -15.56 -1.04 48.96
N TYR A 549 -16.70 -0.69 48.37
CA TYR A 549 -17.95 -1.43 48.57
C TYR A 549 -17.82 -2.89 48.10
N ASP A 550 -17.28 -3.12 46.89
CA ASP A 550 -17.09 -4.48 46.36
C ASP A 550 -16.07 -5.30 47.17
N LYS A 551 -15.01 -4.66 47.67
CA LYS A 551 -14.04 -5.30 48.58
C LYS A 551 -14.70 -5.69 49.91
N THR A 552 -15.49 -4.78 50.48
CA THR A 552 -16.17 -5.00 51.77
C THR A 552 -17.22 -6.10 51.65
N LYS A 553 -18.00 -6.12 50.57
CA LYS A 553 -18.99 -7.18 50.31
C LYS A 553 -18.34 -8.56 50.21
N LYS A 554 -17.25 -8.70 49.45
CA LYS A 554 -16.51 -9.97 49.35
C LYS A 554 -15.91 -10.41 50.69
N LEU A 555 -15.46 -9.47 51.51
CA LEU A 555 -14.93 -9.76 52.84
C LEU A 555 -16.01 -10.31 53.77
N ILE A 556 -17.21 -9.70 53.76
CA ILE A 556 -18.36 -10.15 54.56
C ILE A 556 -18.77 -11.57 54.14
N GLU A 557 -18.92 -11.83 52.83
CA GLU A 557 -19.28 -13.16 52.33
C GLU A 557 -18.25 -14.25 52.72
N ASN A 558 -16.97 -13.89 52.81
CA ASN A 558 -15.93 -14.82 53.25
C ASN A 558 -16.01 -15.06 54.77
N LEU A 559 -16.19 -14.01 55.58
CA LEU A 559 -16.32 -14.13 57.03
C LEU A 559 -17.58 -14.93 57.43
N GLU A 560 -18.70 -14.73 56.74
CA GLU A 560 -19.91 -15.52 56.96
C GLU A 560 -19.68 -17.02 56.66
N ARG A 561 -18.93 -17.33 55.59
CA ARG A 561 -18.52 -18.71 55.28
C ARG A 561 -17.57 -19.29 56.34
N ASP A 562 -16.64 -18.48 56.83
CA ASP A 562 -15.67 -18.90 57.84
C ASP A 562 -16.31 -19.17 59.21
N VAL A 563 -17.44 -18.53 59.53
CA VAL A 563 -18.23 -18.80 60.75
C VAL A 563 -19.18 -19.98 60.58
N ALA A 564 -19.85 -20.09 59.43
CA ALA A 564 -20.85 -21.15 59.20
C ALA A 564 -20.25 -22.57 59.21
N ASN A 565 -19.01 -22.73 58.73
CA ASN A 565 -18.34 -24.03 58.64
C ASN A 565 -18.00 -24.63 60.03
N PRO A 566 -17.36 -23.91 60.96
CA PRO A 566 -17.16 -24.34 62.34
C PRO A 566 -18.46 -24.63 63.09
N GLU A 567 -19.50 -23.80 62.93
CA GLU A 567 -20.79 -24.02 63.59
C GLU A 567 -21.46 -25.31 63.12
N LYS A 568 -21.35 -25.63 61.82
CA LYS A 568 -21.84 -26.90 61.29
C LYS A 568 -21.06 -28.08 61.86
N LYS A 569 -19.73 -28.01 61.90
CA LYS A 569 -18.88 -29.06 62.50
C LYS A 569 -19.15 -29.24 63.99
N MET A 570 -19.40 -28.16 64.73
CA MET A 570 -19.74 -28.22 66.15
C MET A 570 -21.07 -28.95 66.38
N ARG A 571 -22.08 -28.69 65.55
CA ARG A 571 -23.36 -29.40 65.58
C ARG A 571 -23.17 -30.89 65.29
N GLU A 572 -22.46 -31.23 64.21
CA GLU A 572 -22.17 -32.62 63.84
C GLU A 572 -21.41 -33.39 64.94
N LEU A 573 -20.44 -32.74 65.62
CA LEU A 573 -19.71 -33.35 66.73
C LEU A 573 -20.59 -33.56 67.97
N LYS A 574 -21.46 -32.60 68.32
CA LYS A 574 -22.41 -32.76 69.43
C LYS A 574 -23.39 -33.91 69.17
N ASP A 575 -23.93 -34.00 67.95
CA ASP A 575 -24.84 -35.08 67.58
C ASP A 575 -24.15 -36.44 67.65
N ASN A 576 -22.90 -36.54 67.17
CA ASN A 576 -22.10 -37.77 67.27
C ASN A 576 -21.80 -38.16 68.74
N MET A 577 -21.51 -37.20 69.61
CA MET A 577 -21.32 -37.47 71.04
C MET A 577 -22.60 -38.00 71.69
N GLN A 578 -23.74 -37.44 71.34
CA GLN A 578 -25.03 -37.87 71.87
C GLN A 578 -25.40 -39.27 71.39
N GLN A 579 -25.23 -39.57 70.10
CA GLN A 579 -25.48 -40.91 69.55
C GLN A 579 -24.62 -41.99 70.24
N LYS A 580 -23.32 -41.72 70.47
CA LYS A 580 -22.44 -42.66 71.19
C LYS A 580 -22.89 -42.87 72.63
N ARG A 581 -23.34 -41.80 73.30
CA ARG A 581 -23.85 -41.85 74.67
C ARG A 581 -25.12 -42.69 74.79
N ASP A 582 -26.05 -42.53 73.86
CA ASP A 582 -27.32 -43.27 73.81
C ASP A 582 -27.11 -44.78 73.58
N ILE A 583 -25.98 -45.18 72.99
CA ILE A 583 -25.57 -46.59 72.87
C ILE A 583 -24.86 -47.09 74.12
N TRP A 584 -24.00 -46.26 74.73
CA TRP A 584 -23.14 -46.65 75.85
C TRP A 584 -23.92 -46.80 77.17
N ILE A 585 -24.74 -45.82 77.54
CA ILE A 585 -25.47 -45.80 78.83
C ILE A 585 -26.33 -47.07 79.02
N PRO A 586 -27.19 -47.48 78.06
CA PRO A 586 -28.04 -48.66 78.25
C PRO A 586 -27.24 -49.95 78.42
N LYS A 587 -26.09 -50.08 77.73
CA LYS A 587 -25.20 -51.24 77.87
C LYS A 587 -24.57 -51.31 79.26
N VAL A 588 -24.14 -50.16 79.81
CA VAL A 588 -23.57 -50.09 81.16
C VAL A 588 -24.65 -50.37 82.21
N CYS A 589 -25.84 -49.77 82.09
CA CYS A 589 -26.96 -50.06 82.99
C CYS A 589 -27.33 -51.55 82.97
N GLY A 590 -27.42 -52.17 81.79
CA GLY A 590 -27.72 -53.60 81.68
C GLY A 590 -26.65 -54.52 82.28
N LEU A 591 -25.37 -54.14 82.23
CA LEU A 591 -24.32 -54.88 82.94
C LEU A 591 -24.47 -54.75 84.46
N ILE A 592 -24.73 -53.55 84.96
CA ILE A 592 -24.88 -53.27 86.39
C ILE A 592 -26.14 -53.94 86.94
N GLU A 593 -27.24 -53.99 86.19
CA GLU A 593 -28.43 -54.74 86.58
C GLU A 593 -28.15 -56.23 86.76
N ARG A 594 -27.35 -56.83 85.87
CA ARG A 594 -26.93 -58.24 86.04
C ARG A 594 -26.07 -58.43 87.28
N ILE A 595 -25.10 -57.54 87.51
CA ILE A 595 -24.29 -57.54 88.74
C ILE A 595 -25.20 -57.44 89.96
N ASN A 596 -26.16 -56.51 89.94
CA ASN A 596 -27.09 -56.26 91.04
C ASN A 596 -27.97 -57.48 91.34
N ASN A 597 -28.52 -58.14 90.32
CA ASN A 597 -29.33 -59.34 90.50
C ASN A 597 -28.53 -60.48 91.16
N ASN A 598 -27.29 -60.69 90.73
CA ASN A 598 -26.42 -61.71 91.30
C ASN A 598 -25.98 -61.32 92.72
N PHE A 599 -25.66 -60.05 92.93
CA PHE A 599 -25.29 -59.51 94.24
C PHE A 599 -26.43 -59.65 95.25
N THR A 600 -27.65 -59.28 94.86
CA THR A 600 -28.85 -59.44 95.68
C THR A 600 -29.11 -60.91 96.01
N THR A 601 -28.93 -61.80 95.03
CA THR A 601 -29.12 -63.25 95.21
C THR A 601 -28.11 -63.83 96.20
N PHE A 602 -26.82 -63.51 96.04
CA PHE A 602 -25.76 -63.96 96.96
C PHE A 602 -25.90 -63.34 98.36
N PHE A 603 -26.29 -62.07 98.48
CA PHE A 603 -26.55 -61.44 99.78
C PHE A 603 -27.78 -62.06 100.48
N SER A 604 -28.83 -62.38 99.72
CA SER A 604 -30.05 -63.00 100.25
C SER A 604 -29.80 -64.39 100.84
N LEU A 605 -28.86 -65.16 100.26
CA LEU A 605 -28.44 -66.46 100.83
C LEU A 605 -27.85 -66.31 102.24
N MET A 606 -27.21 -65.17 102.53
CA MET A 606 -26.66 -64.82 103.85
C MET A 606 -27.69 -64.15 104.78
N LYS A 607 -28.98 -64.13 104.40
CA LYS A 607 -30.07 -63.40 105.09
C LYS A 607 -29.83 -61.89 105.23
N CYS A 608 -29.02 -61.30 104.34
CA CYS A 608 -28.72 -59.88 104.30
C CYS A 608 -29.30 -59.25 103.02
N VAL A 609 -29.40 -57.92 102.96
CA VAL A 609 -29.86 -57.20 101.76
C VAL A 609 -28.71 -56.37 101.20
N GLY A 610 -28.47 -56.49 99.89
CA GLY A 610 -27.44 -55.75 99.17
C GLY A 610 -27.96 -55.25 97.83
N GLU A 611 -27.55 -54.05 97.43
CA GLU A 611 -27.92 -53.41 96.16
C GLU A 611 -26.68 -52.77 95.52
N VAL A 612 -26.51 -52.96 94.21
CA VAL A 612 -25.50 -52.31 93.38
C VAL A 612 -26.22 -51.44 92.34
N SER A 613 -25.88 -50.16 92.29
CA SER A 613 -26.46 -49.20 91.33
C SER A 613 -25.38 -48.35 90.67
N LEU A 614 -25.70 -47.81 89.49
CA LEU A 614 -24.85 -46.84 88.80
C LEU A 614 -25.12 -45.44 89.36
N GLU A 615 -24.07 -44.78 89.83
CA GLU A 615 -24.11 -43.37 90.20
C GLU A 615 -23.97 -42.51 88.94
N VAL A 616 -25.04 -41.76 88.63
CA VAL A 616 -25.11 -40.88 87.46
C VAL A 616 -24.97 -39.43 87.93
N PRO A 617 -23.96 -38.67 87.46
CA PRO A 617 -23.77 -37.27 87.84
C PRO A 617 -24.88 -36.36 87.30
N GLU A 618 -25.07 -35.21 87.95
CA GLU A 618 -26.02 -34.16 87.50
C GLU A 618 -25.70 -33.69 86.08
N GLU A 619 -24.42 -33.43 85.79
CA GLU A 619 -23.94 -33.17 84.44
C GLU A 619 -23.58 -34.49 83.74
N LYS A 620 -24.50 -34.94 82.90
CA LYS A 620 -24.41 -36.19 82.13
C LYS A 620 -23.21 -36.28 81.18
N SER A 621 -22.55 -35.16 80.86
CA SER A 621 -21.33 -35.03 80.04
C SER A 621 -20.04 -35.34 80.81
N GLU A 622 -20.04 -35.30 82.14
CA GLU A 622 -18.85 -35.50 82.95
C GLU A 622 -18.62 -36.99 83.22
N TYR A 623 -18.13 -37.70 82.20
CA TYR A 623 -17.89 -39.16 82.26
C TYR A 623 -16.99 -39.59 83.42
N SER A 624 -16.07 -38.74 83.88
CA SER A 624 -15.18 -39.01 85.01
C SER A 624 -15.88 -39.12 86.37
N LYS A 625 -17.13 -38.64 86.50
CA LYS A 625 -17.91 -38.68 87.74
C LYS A 625 -18.89 -39.85 87.82
N TYR A 626 -18.99 -40.67 86.78
CA TYR A 626 -19.80 -41.90 86.84
C TYR A 626 -19.12 -42.91 87.77
N GLY A 627 -19.88 -43.48 88.70
CA GLY A 627 -19.38 -44.39 89.73
C GLY A 627 -20.30 -45.59 89.94
N ILE A 628 -19.81 -46.60 90.66
CA ILE A 628 -20.64 -47.72 91.11
C ILE A 628 -20.92 -47.53 92.60
N CYS A 629 -22.18 -47.49 92.98
CA CYS A 629 -22.63 -47.37 94.35
C CYS A 629 -23.08 -48.74 94.86
N ILE A 630 -22.36 -49.29 95.85
CA ILE A 630 -22.72 -50.53 96.55
C ILE A 630 -23.35 -50.15 97.87
N LYS A 631 -24.57 -50.64 98.14
CA LYS A 631 -25.29 -50.44 99.40
C LYS A 631 -25.59 -51.78 100.04
N VAL A 632 -25.44 -51.87 101.35
CA VAL A 632 -25.58 -53.13 102.11
C VAL A 632 -26.34 -52.91 103.41
N GLN A 633 -27.01 -53.96 103.86
CA GLN A 633 -27.76 -54.04 105.11
C GLN A 633 -27.57 -55.44 105.72
N PHE A 634 -26.83 -55.50 106.83
CA PHE A 634 -26.52 -56.76 107.52
C PHE A 634 -27.50 -57.11 108.64
N ARG A 635 -28.29 -56.14 109.14
CA ARG A 635 -29.27 -56.34 110.24
C ARG A 635 -30.65 -55.85 109.84
N GLU A 636 -31.70 -56.57 110.22
CA GLU A 636 -33.09 -56.17 109.95
C GLU A 636 -33.45 -54.79 110.53
N SER A 637 -32.80 -54.38 111.63
CA SER A 637 -33.00 -53.07 112.28
C SER A 637 -32.21 -51.91 111.65
N SER A 638 -31.32 -52.19 110.69
CA SER A 638 -30.48 -51.18 110.03
C SER A 638 -31.05 -50.75 108.67
N LYS A 639 -30.78 -49.52 108.24
CA LYS A 639 -31.17 -49.05 106.90
C LYS A 639 -30.10 -49.44 105.87
N LEU A 640 -30.51 -49.61 104.63
CA LEU A 640 -29.61 -49.81 103.49
C LEU A 640 -28.67 -48.59 103.34
N GLN A 641 -27.36 -48.79 103.56
CA GLN A 641 -26.36 -47.73 103.55
C GLN A 641 -25.25 -48.02 102.54
N GLN A 642 -24.69 -46.95 101.95
CA GLN A 642 -23.54 -47.07 101.04
C GLN A 642 -22.32 -47.62 101.77
N LEU A 643 -21.63 -48.56 101.12
CA LEU A 643 -20.39 -49.15 101.61
C LEU A 643 -19.33 -48.05 101.75
N GLY A 644 -18.95 -47.76 103.00
CA GLY A 644 -18.01 -46.70 103.31
C GLY A 644 -17.09 -47.08 104.48
N PRO A 645 -15.94 -46.42 104.63
CA PRO A 645 -14.98 -46.73 105.70
C PRO A 645 -15.52 -46.48 107.12
N HIS A 646 -16.52 -45.61 107.26
CA HIS A 646 -17.03 -45.12 108.54
C HIS A 646 -18.38 -45.73 108.96
N THR A 647 -19.02 -46.51 108.09
CA THR A 647 -20.39 -47.02 108.30
C THR A 647 -20.45 -48.52 108.62
N GLN A 648 -19.44 -49.30 108.22
CA GLN A 648 -19.45 -50.78 108.35
C GLN A 648 -18.16 -51.28 108.99
N SER A 649 -18.22 -52.42 109.70
CA SER A 649 -17.05 -53.07 110.30
C SER A 649 -16.07 -53.60 109.24
N GLY A 650 -14.82 -53.87 109.63
CA GLY A 650 -13.80 -54.43 108.72
C GLY A 650 -14.24 -55.75 108.07
N GLY A 651 -14.83 -56.66 108.86
CA GLY A 651 -15.35 -57.94 108.39
C GLY A 651 -16.54 -57.79 107.44
N GLU A 652 -17.52 -56.94 107.77
CA GLU A 652 -18.67 -56.64 106.89
C GLU A 652 -18.24 -56.05 105.54
N ARG A 653 -17.19 -55.21 105.52
CA ARG A 653 -16.63 -54.66 104.28
C ARG A 653 -15.93 -55.72 103.44
N ALA A 654 -15.21 -56.65 104.07
CA ALA A 654 -14.58 -57.77 103.39
C ALA A 654 -15.66 -58.67 102.74
N VAL A 655 -16.71 -59.01 103.49
CA VAL A 655 -17.87 -59.78 103.00
C VAL A 655 -18.54 -59.11 101.79
N ALA A 656 -18.88 -57.82 101.91
CA ALA A 656 -19.54 -57.09 100.82
C ALA A 656 -18.67 -57.03 99.55
N THR A 657 -17.36 -56.84 99.73
CA THR A 657 -16.39 -56.80 98.62
C THR A 657 -16.23 -58.18 97.98
N ALA A 658 -16.12 -59.24 98.77
CA ALA A 658 -16.03 -60.62 98.30
C ALA A 658 -17.27 -61.03 97.50
N ILE A 659 -18.47 -60.73 98.03
CA ILE A 659 -19.73 -61.02 97.33
C ILE A 659 -19.86 -60.21 96.05
N TYR A 660 -19.46 -58.92 96.05
CA TYR A 660 -19.44 -58.11 94.82
C TYR A 660 -18.49 -58.71 93.77
N MET A 661 -17.30 -59.17 94.18
CA MET A 661 -16.37 -59.87 93.31
C MET A 661 -16.96 -61.18 92.77
N LEU A 662 -17.68 -61.95 93.58
CA LEU A 662 -18.40 -63.15 93.12
C LEU A 662 -19.50 -62.80 92.10
N SER A 663 -20.24 -61.72 92.29
CA SER A 663 -21.24 -61.23 91.33
C SER A 663 -20.63 -60.81 90.00
N LEU A 664 -19.42 -60.23 90.02
CA LEU A 664 -18.65 -59.93 88.82
C LEU A 664 -18.11 -61.20 88.12
N GLN A 665 -17.81 -62.24 88.89
CA GLN A 665 -17.26 -63.49 88.34
C GLN A 665 -18.26 -64.23 87.47
N GLU A 666 -19.56 -64.15 87.74
CA GLU A 666 -20.59 -64.77 86.90
C GLU A 666 -20.66 -64.13 85.50
N LEU A 667 -20.20 -62.89 85.37
CA LEU A 667 -20.12 -62.15 84.10
C LEU A 667 -18.80 -62.35 83.38
N THR A 668 -17.82 -63.03 83.98
CA THR A 668 -16.48 -63.21 83.41
C THR A 668 -16.08 -64.68 83.37
N THR A 669 -15.79 -65.20 82.17
CA THR A 669 -15.30 -66.57 81.99
C THR A 669 -13.81 -66.64 82.25
N VAL A 670 -13.40 -66.72 83.51
CA VAL A 670 -12.00 -66.98 83.90
C VAL A 670 -11.88 -68.43 84.39
N PRO A 671 -10.97 -69.26 83.82
CA PRO A 671 -10.93 -70.70 84.06
C PRO A 671 -10.33 -71.12 85.40
N PHE A 672 -9.57 -70.25 86.08
CA PHE A 672 -9.06 -70.47 87.43
C PHE A 672 -9.13 -69.18 88.24
N ARG A 673 -9.38 -69.29 89.53
CA ARG A 673 -9.43 -68.15 90.45
C ARG A 673 -8.67 -68.54 91.72
N CYS A 674 -7.73 -67.69 92.11
CA CYS A 674 -6.97 -67.84 93.34
C CYS A 674 -7.50 -66.82 94.35
N VAL A 675 -7.72 -67.27 95.56
CA VAL A 675 -8.14 -66.44 96.68
C VAL A 675 -7.18 -66.76 97.82
N ASP A 676 -6.59 -65.73 98.41
CA ASP A 676 -5.62 -65.87 99.51
C ASP A 676 -6.09 -65.00 100.68
N GLU A 677 -5.92 -65.51 101.90
CA GLU A 677 -6.26 -64.85 103.18
C GLU A 677 -7.68 -64.22 103.28
N ILE A 678 -8.67 -64.69 102.50
CA ILE A 678 -10.01 -64.06 102.43
C ILE A 678 -10.77 -64.10 103.75
N ASN A 679 -10.47 -65.08 104.62
CA ASN A 679 -11.09 -65.26 105.92
C ASN A 679 -10.42 -64.47 107.06
N GLN A 680 -9.26 -63.83 106.82
CA GLN A 680 -8.59 -63.04 107.86
C GLN A 680 -9.41 -61.78 108.18
N GLY A 681 -9.82 -61.64 109.44
CA GLY A 681 -10.56 -60.47 109.92
C GLY A 681 -12.08 -60.53 109.70
N MET A 682 -12.62 -61.71 109.34
CA MET A 682 -14.06 -62.01 109.36
C MET A 682 -14.47 -62.57 110.73
N ASP A 683 -15.71 -62.35 111.13
CA ASP A 683 -16.28 -62.94 112.36
C ASP A 683 -16.66 -64.42 112.13
N GLU A 684 -16.68 -65.25 113.18
CA GLU A 684 -17.02 -66.71 113.12
C GLU A 684 -18.35 -67.03 112.42
N TYR A 685 -19.27 -66.07 112.32
CA TYR A 685 -20.56 -66.23 111.64
C TYR A 685 -20.48 -65.98 110.12
N ASN A 686 -19.48 -65.22 109.67
CA ASN A 686 -19.30 -64.79 108.28
C ASN A 686 -18.17 -65.53 107.56
N GLU A 687 -17.19 -66.07 108.29
CA GLU A 687 -16.23 -67.09 107.79
C GLU A 687 -16.96 -68.38 107.39
#